data_AF-A0A822B1W2-F1
#
_entry.id   AF-A0A822B1W2-F1
#
_cell.length_a   1.000
_cell.length_b   1.000
_cell.length_c   1.000
_cell.angle_alpha   90.00
_cell.angle_beta   90.00
_cell.angle_gamma   90.00
#
_symmetry.space_group_name_H-M   'P 1'
#
loop_
_entity.id
_entity.type
_entity.pdbx_description
1 polymer ?
#
loop_
_entity_poly.entity_id
_entity_poly.type
_entity_poly.pdbx_seq_one_letter_code
_entity_poly.pdbx_strand_id
1 'polypeptide(L)'
;MSRGAIDFISLMYNVDMQTSLIEMVRSTVILTLNPEYSQIDGGFYLLTDALERNCKNVPDNRCKIYTNTRVKGVHYIENPNNSSIRPWVRLVIGENSTTIRFDSVIVSTTARAASLIEFEPRSLFIDKYRALRQLHYDCATKIAHSFSRPFWRAENIQGGYSITDLSIRFVFYNNFNTTANSVNDGAFILTSYVWATDALLWSALSKDQTCEKSLQDLIQLHNRSDIRSLVVSCEVKNWCTDQYAHGAYALFTPNQETNLHDELGTSIKNIVHFTGEHISYVHRWIEGAIQSSMRVLMFYQEEDFDVAIIDGGALGLATALNLAKKAKDKRIVVLRREDDVKPLELASFHLVNENQSGFINVTLLNTVLRILVAKTPNILIRDKETFLSVQQISDQSRMHITTDRGSLTADKIIFLPGAFTKTMMNTLGLNLSINLYELPSAIHFRRLQSSSNLTVSTWSFVSANGDYYAGFPQDQSNYLRVEPRINPTTMLTINSPLNRTNKPDQQIIDRMLTWVGQHLSQTIDLTNPIMSTDTTLDSMLSDRGFILDYIPSFEQKLVLGTDSWSSIQYIPAFAEILARLILTNGSSTWSDDYGSIIQDFSVNINGRIIQPEPTPQPNGVANTKNNTALIFSVLLSIYFLLSVDV
;
A
#
# COMPACT_ATOMS: atom_id res chain seq x y z
N MET A 1 -8.14 -26.79 7.29
CA MET A 1 -8.67 -27.28 6.00
C MET A 1 -8.37 -28.77 5.86
N SER A 2 -9.22 -29.53 5.18
CA SER A 2 -8.92 -30.93 4.83
C SER A 2 -7.82 -30.99 3.76
N ARG A 3 -7.12 -32.11 3.65
CA ARG A 3 -6.09 -32.31 2.62
C ARG A 3 -6.66 -32.15 1.19
N GLY A 4 -7.83 -32.74 0.93
CA GLY A 4 -8.50 -32.58 -0.35
C GLY A 4 -8.90 -31.14 -0.67
N ALA A 5 -9.25 -30.32 0.33
CA ALA A 5 -9.50 -28.90 0.12
C ALA A 5 -8.21 -28.13 -0.23
N ILE A 6 -7.09 -28.47 0.42
CA ILE A 6 -5.77 -27.88 0.09
C ILE A 6 -5.36 -28.26 -1.33
N ASP A 7 -5.50 -29.53 -1.70
CA ASP A 7 -5.15 -30.02 -3.04
C ASP A 7 -6.04 -29.38 -4.11
N PHE A 8 -7.35 -29.27 -3.86
CA PHE A 8 -8.27 -28.59 -4.77
C PHE A 8 -7.95 -27.11 -4.94
N ILE A 9 -7.71 -26.37 -3.84
CA ILE A 9 -7.33 -24.95 -3.91
C ILE A 9 -6.01 -24.78 -4.66
N SER A 10 -5.02 -25.61 -4.35
CA SER A 10 -3.71 -25.58 -5.02
C SER A 10 -3.84 -25.85 -6.52
N LEU A 11 -4.70 -26.80 -6.91
CA LEU A 11 -4.95 -27.12 -8.32
C LEU A 11 -5.70 -26.00 -9.04
N MET A 12 -6.82 -25.54 -8.47
CA MET A 12 -7.76 -24.63 -9.13
C MET A 12 -7.24 -23.21 -9.25
N TYR A 13 -6.51 -22.73 -8.24
CA TYR A 13 -6.00 -21.37 -8.21
C TYR A 13 -4.53 -21.27 -8.57
N ASN A 14 -3.84 -22.40 -8.76
CA ASN A 14 -2.39 -22.48 -8.93
C ASN A 14 -1.63 -21.60 -7.91
N VAL A 15 -2.13 -21.57 -6.68
CA VAL A 15 -1.56 -20.72 -5.62
C VAL A 15 -0.28 -21.37 -5.16
N ASP A 16 0.85 -20.69 -5.41
CA ASP A 16 2.08 -21.04 -4.73
C ASP A 16 1.92 -20.73 -3.24
N MET A 17 1.81 -21.78 -2.44
CA MET A 17 1.67 -21.71 -0.98
C MET A 17 2.90 -21.06 -0.30
N GLN A 18 3.98 -20.78 -1.04
CA GLN A 18 5.13 -20.02 -0.56
C GLN A 18 4.93 -18.50 -0.65
N THR A 19 3.88 -18.04 -1.33
CA THR A 19 3.53 -16.62 -1.47
C THR A 19 3.07 -16.04 -0.13
N SER A 20 3.41 -14.77 0.15
CA SER A 20 2.89 -14.11 1.35
C SER A 20 1.37 -13.93 1.30
N LEU A 21 0.70 -14.01 2.45
CA LEU A 21 -0.74 -13.77 2.55
C LEU A 21 -1.13 -12.40 2.00
N ILE A 22 -0.32 -11.36 2.25
CA ILE A 22 -0.53 -10.00 1.76
C ILE A 22 -0.55 -9.98 0.22
N GLU A 23 0.42 -10.65 -0.39
CA GLU A 23 0.56 -10.74 -1.84
C GLU A 23 -0.60 -11.53 -2.49
N MET A 24 -1.09 -12.57 -1.81
CA MET A 24 -2.29 -13.31 -2.23
C MET A 24 -3.55 -12.43 -2.16
N VAL A 25 -3.78 -11.73 -1.04
CA VAL A 25 -4.91 -10.80 -0.90
C VAL A 25 -4.86 -9.73 -1.98
N ARG A 26 -3.68 -9.15 -2.22
CA ARG A 26 -3.46 -8.15 -3.26
C ARG A 26 -3.80 -8.69 -4.64
N SER A 27 -3.33 -9.88 -4.98
CA SER A 27 -3.62 -10.53 -6.27
C SER A 27 -5.12 -10.77 -6.44
N THR A 28 -5.81 -11.25 -5.40
CA THR A 28 -7.27 -11.45 -5.40
C THR A 28 -8.00 -10.13 -5.63
N VAL A 29 -7.69 -9.10 -4.84
CA VAL A 29 -8.26 -7.75 -4.99
C VAL A 29 -7.98 -7.18 -6.39
N ILE A 30 -6.80 -7.48 -6.95
CA ILE A 30 -6.47 -7.03 -8.30
C ILE A 30 -7.43 -7.63 -9.34
N LEU A 31 -7.71 -8.93 -9.22
CA LEU A 31 -8.49 -9.72 -10.17
C LEU A 31 -10.01 -9.62 -9.98
N THR A 32 -10.51 -9.38 -8.76
CA THR A 32 -11.95 -9.38 -8.45
C THR A 32 -12.62 -8.02 -8.59
N LEU A 33 -11.90 -6.92 -8.37
CA LEU A 33 -12.49 -5.57 -8.38
C LEU A 33 -12.81 -5.02 -9.77
N ASN A 34 -12.27 -5.63 -10.83
CA ASN A 34 -12.61 -5.24 -12.20
C ASN A 34 -12.74 -6.49 -13.08
N PRO A 35 -13.96 -6.99 -13.33
CA PRO A 35 -14.17 -8.23 -14.07
C PRO A 35 -13.99 -8.07 -15.58
N GLU A 36 -13.88 -6.85 -16.09
CA GLU A 36 -13.73 -6.59 -17.53
C GLU A 36 -12.26 -6.65 -17.94
N TYR A 37 -11.93 -7.67 -18.75
CA TYR A 37 -10.61 -7.84 -19.33
C TYR A 37 -10.61 -7.38 -20.79
N SER A 38 -9.58 -6.62 -21.17
CA SER A 38 -9.32 -6.22 -22.54
C SER A 38 -8.00 -6.80 -23.02
N GLN A 39 -7.86 -6.95 -24.33
CA GLN A 39 -6.64 -7.37 -24.99
C GLN A 39 -6.31 -6.44 -26.16
N ILE A 40 -5.06 -6.42 -26.59
CA ILE A 40 -4.66 -5.71 -27.81
C ILE A 40 -4.79 -6.69 -28.97
N ASP A 41 -5.74 -6.43 -29.87
CA ASP A 41 -5.89 -7.20 -31.09
C ASP A 41 -4.62 -7.09 -31.94
N GLY A 42 -4.09 -8.25 -32.37
CA GLY A 42 -2.78 -8.35 -33.01
C GLY A 42 -1.62 -8.59 -32.04
N GLY A 43 -1.83 -8.47 -30.73
CA GLY A 43 -0.88 -8.86 -29.69
C GLY A 43 -0.18 -7.68 -28.98
N PHE A 44 0.31 -7.95 -27.76
CA PHE A 44 0.88 -6.92 -26.88
C PHE A 44 2.18 -6.28 -27.37
N TYR A 45 2.89 -6.85 -28.36
CA TYR A 45 4.09 -6.22 -28.92
C TYR A 45 3.77 -4.89 -29.63
N LEU A 46 2.53 -4.68 -30.07
CA LEU A 46 2.10 -3.41 -30.67
C LEU A 46 2.23 -2.23 -29.71
N LEU A 47 2.09 -2.48 -28.39
CA LEU A 47 2.33 -1.47 -27.37
C LEU A 47 3.81 -1.07 -27.32
N THR A 48 4.73 -2.04 -27.32
CA THR A 48 6.17 -1.75 -27.30
C THR A 48 6.63 -1.07 -28.59
N ASP A 49 6.09 -1.46 -29.75
CA ASP A 49 6.37 -0.81 -31.03
C ASP A 49 5.88 0.64 -31.07
N ALA A 50 4.72 0.91 -30.46
CA ALA A 50 4.22 2.28 -30.34
C ALA A 50 5.12 3.15 -29.45
N LEU A 51 5.59 2.61 -28.32
CA LEU A 51 6.52 3.31 -27.44
C LEU A 51 7.87 3.58 -28.12
N GLU A 52 8.42 2.60 -28.85
CA GLU A 52 9.65 2.79 -29.63
C GLU A 52 9.47 3.87 -30.70
N ARG A 53 8.36 3.87 -31.45
CA ARG A 53 8.05 4.92 -32.43
C ARG A 53 7.95 6.30 -31.78
N ASN A 54 7.29 6.39 -30.62
CA ASN A 54 7.19 7.65 -29.88
C ASN A 54 8.58 8.18 -29.45
N CYS A 55 9.47 7.30 -28.97
CA CYS A 55 10.85 7.66 -28.67
C CYS A 55 11.59 8.22 -29.91
N LYS A 56 11.49 7.53 -31.06
CA LYS A 56 12.14 7.97 -32.30
C LYS A 56 11.63 9.31 -32.82
N ASN A 57 10.38 9.65 -32.51
CA ASN A 57 9.76 10.92 -32.92
C ASN A 57 10.07 12.09 -31.98
N VAL A 58 10.81 11.87 -30.87
CA VAL A 58 11.21 12.98 -29.99
C VAL A 58 12.22 13.89 -30.71
N PRO A 59 11.97 15.21 -30.81
CA PRO A 59 12.86 16.16 -31.47
C PRO A 59 14.28 16.17 -30.90
N ASP A 60 15.22 16.65 -31.71
CA ASP A 60 16.63 16.87 -31.37
C ASP A 60 17.38 15.61 -30.92
N ASN A 61 16.89 14.43 -31.33
CA ASN A 61 17.53 13.15 -31.05
C ASN A 61 17.68 12.89 -29.53
N ARG A 62 16.76 13.44 -28.73
CA ARG A 62 16.75 13.35 -27.25
C ARG A 62 16.43 11.96 -26.73
N CYS A 63 15.86 11.09 -27.56
CA CYS A 63 15.61 9.69 -27.22
C CYS A 63 16.28 8.77 -28.24
N LYS A 64 17.16 7.88 -27.75
CA LYS A 64 17.91 6.91 -28.56
C LYS A 64 17.80 5.54 -27.94
N ILE A 65 17.50 4.54 -28.76
CA ILE A 65 17.43 3.14 -28.35
C ILE A 65 18.64 2.41 -28.95
N TYR A 66 19.47 1.83 -28.08
CA TYR A 66 20.59 0.99 -28.47
C TYR A 66 20.25 -0.46 -28.13
N THR A 67 20.04 -1.29 -29.15
CA THR A 67 19.86 -2.74 -28.99
C THR A 67 21.20 -3.45 -28.92
N ASN A 68 21.21 -4.72 -28.51
CA ASN A 68 22.44 -5.54 -28.38
C ASN A 68 23.54 -4.90 -27.51
N THR A 69 23.14 -4.02 -26.58
CA THR A 69 24.04 -3.23 -25.73
C THR A 69 23.78 -3.57 -24.27
N ARG A 70 24.40 -4.64 -23.77
CA ARG A 70 24.26 -5.06 -22.37
C ARG A 70 25.03 -4.13 -21.46
N VAL A 71 24.38 -3.57 -20.44
CA VAL A 71 25.05 -2.86 -19.35
C VAL A 71 25.72 -3.89 -18.42
N LYS A 72 27.01 -3.72 -18.19
CA LYS A 72 27.81 -4.54 -17.26
C LYS A 72 28.10 -3.81 -15.94
N GLY A 73 28.20 -2.48 -15.97
CA GLY A 73 28.53 -1.67 -14.80
C GLY A 73 27.84 -0.31 -14.76
N VAL A 74 27.51 0.14 -13.55
CA VAL A 74 26.91 1.43 -13.21
C VAL A 74 27.73 2.03 -12.07
N HIS A 75 28.66 2.92 -12.39
CA HIS A 75 29.60 3.46 -11.41
C HIS A 75 29.24 4.92 -11.09
N TYR A 76 28.82 5.17 -9.86
CA TYR A 76 28.61 6.52 -9.32
C TYR A 76 29.96 7.18 -9.04
N ILE A 77 30.14 8.39 -9.58
CA ILE A 77 31.38 9.16 -9.45
C ILE A 77 31.06 10.47 -8.72
N GLU A 78 31.58 10.57 -7.50
CA GLU A 78 31.58 11.79 -6.70
C GLU A 78 32.93 12.48 -6.81
N ASN A 79 32.95 13.81 -6.87
CA ASN A 79 34.20 14.58 -6.89
C ASN A 79 34.38 15.37 -5.58
N PRO A 80 34.90 14.73 -4.52
CA PRO A 80 35.00 15.36 -3.20
C PRO A 80 35.95 16.56 -3.19
N ASN A 81 36.89 16.64 -4.14
CA ASN A 81 37.91 17.70 -4.19
C ASN A 81 37.51 18.89 -5.07
N ASN A 82 36.36 18.83 -5.75
CA ASN A 82 35.87 19.94 -6.56
C ASN A 82 34.34 19.97 -6.55
N SER A 83 33.77 20.70 -5.60
CA SER A 83 32.33 20.92 -5.44
C SER A 83 31.66 21.61 -6.64
N SER A 84 32.44 22.15 -7.58
CA SER A 84 31.92 22.73 -8.83
C SER A 84 31.50 21.66 -9.84
N ILE A 85 32.01 20.43 -9.71
CA ILE A 85 31.66 19.31 -10.58
C ILE A 85 30.56 18.48 -9.92
N ARG A 86 29.36 18.54 -10.51
CA ARG A 86 28.23 17.72 -10.07
C ARG A 86 28.58 16.22 -10.17
N PRO A 87 28.11 15.37 -9.23
CA PRO A 87 28.28 13.93 -9.36
C PRO A 87 27.63 13.42 -10.64
N TRP A 88 28.13 12.30 -11.16
CA TRP A 88 27.68 11.73 -12.43
C TRP A 88 27.86 10.21 -12.43
N VAL A 89 27.33 9.53 -13.44
CA VAL A 89 27.37 8.07 -13.57
C VAL A 89 28.16 7.65 -14.80
N ARG A 90 29.11 6.75 -14.61
CA ARG A 90 29.79 6.03 -15.69
C ARG A 90 29.08 4.71 -15.94
N LEU A 91 28.48 4.54 -17.11
CA LEU A 91 28.00 3.25 -17.57
C LEU A 91 29.12 2.48 -18.27
N VAL A 92 29.21 1.18 -18.02
CA VAL A 92 30.07 0.23 -18.72
C VAL A 92 29.17 -0.69 -19.55
N ILE A 93 29.36 -0.71 -20.87
CA ILE A 93 28.47 -1.37 -21.82
C ILE A 93 29.21 -2.29 -22.82
N GLY A 94 28.48 -3.30 -23.29
CA GLY A 94 28.92 -4.22 -24.35
C GLY A 94 30.04 -5.17 -23.94
N GLU A 95 30.51 -5.98 -24.89
CA GLU A 95 31.58 -6.95 -24.62
C GLU A 95 32.95 -6.28 -24.44
N ASN A 96 33.20 -5.19 -25.18
CA ASN A 96 34.44 -4.43 -25.11
C ASN A 96 34.51 -3.45 -23.92
N SER A 97 33.54 -3.51 -22.99
CA SER A 97 33.48 -2.65 -21.79
C SER A 97 33.64 -1.16 -22.10
N THR A 98 32.96 -0.67 -23.14
CA THR A 98 32.97 0.75 -23.50
C THR A 98 32.32 1.57 -22.39
N THR A 99 32.86 2.75 -22.10
CA THR A 99 32.32 3.60 -21.02
C THR A 99 31.66 4.85 -21.56
N ILE A 100 30.52 5.22 -20.96
CA ILE A 100 29.74 6.41 -21.34
C ILE A 100 29.36 7.16 -20.06
N ARG A 101 29.44 8.50 -20.10
CA ARG A 101 29.04 9.39 -19.00
C ARG A 101 27.58 9.79 -19.14
N PHE A 102 26.85 9.74 -18.03
CA PHE A 102 25.50 10.26 -17.86
C PHE A 102 25.41 11.09 -16.57
N ASP A 103 24.53 12.09 -16.55
CA ASP A 103 24.26 12.86 -15.32
C ASP A 103 23.39 12.06 -14.33
N SER A 104 22.58 11.14 -14.85
CA SER A 104 21.73 10.24 -14.08
C SER A 104 21.45 8.95 -14.86
N VAL A 105 21.13 7.87 -14.15
CA VAL A 105 20.76 6.57 -14.71
C VAL A 105 19.50 6.04 -14.05
N ILE A 106 18.58 5.52 -14.87
CA ILE A 106 17.41 4.77 -14.41
C ILE A 106 17.61 3.31 -14.83
N VAL A 107 17.69 2.39 -13.85
CA VAL A 107 17.80 0.96 -14.07
C VAL A 107 16.39 0.37 -14.13
N SER A 108 15.95 -0.07 -15.32
CA SER A 108 14.61 -0.59 -15.57
C SER A 108 14.57 -2.10 -15.88
N THR A 109 15.60 -2.84 -15.49
CA THR A 109 15.68 -4.31 -15.70
C THR A 109 14.88 -5.05 -14.62
N THR A 110 14.71 -6.36 -14.76
CA THR A 110 14.27 -7.18 -13.61
C THR A 110 15.29 -7.11 -12.47
N ALA A 111 14.86 -7.41 -11.24
CA ALA A 111 15.78 -7.42 -10.10
C ALA A 111 16.91 -8.46 -10.28
N ARG A 112 16.59 -9.61 -10.88
CA ARG A 112 17.55 -10.68 -11.16
C ARG A 112 18.57 -10.25 -12.22
N ALA A 113 18.14 -9.61 -13.30
CA ALA A 113 19.06 -9.05 -14.28
C ALA A 113 19.92 -7.92 -13.69
N ALA A 114 19.35 -7.05 -12.85
CA ALA A 114 20.08 -6.00 -12.16
C ALA A 114 21.15 -6.56 -11.22
N SER A 115 20.90 -7.72 -10.59
CA SER A 115 21.89 -8.37 -9.70
C SER A 115 23.17 -8.80 -10.41
N LEU A 116 23.17 -8.88 -11.74
CA LEU A 116 24.33 -9.19 -12.59
C LEU A 116 25.12 -7.94 -13.01
N ILE A 117 24.64 -6.73 -12.67
CA ILE A 117 25.31 -5.47 -12.96
C ILE A 117 26.26 -5.14 -11.80
N GLU A 118 27.47 -4.70 -12.14
CA GLU A 118 28.43 -4.14 -11.20
C GLU A 118 28.04 -2.70 -10.82
N PHE A 119 27.80 -2.46 -9.53
CA PHE A 119 27.48 -1.14 -8.99
C PHE A 119 28.60 -0.69 -8.07
N GLU A 120 29.23 0.43 -8.43
CA GLU A 120 30.36 1.00 -7.69
C GLU A 120 30.09 2.46 -7.28
N PRO A 121 30.61 2.94 -6.13
CA PRO A 121 31.37 2.19 -5.13
C PRO A 121 30.47 1.21 -4.36
N ARG A 122 30.93 -0.02 -4.15
CA ARG A 122 30.15 -1.09 -3.49
C ARG A 122 29.49 -0.67 -2.17
N SER A 123 30.15 0.20 -1.40
CA SER A 123 29.66 0.72 -0.12
C SER A 123 28.32 1.46 -0.20
N LEU A 124 28.01 2.09 -1.34
CA LEU A 124 26.73 2.80 -1.53
C LEU A 124 25.58 1.87 -1.92
N PHE A 125 25.88 0.64 -2.35
CA PHE A 125 24.90 -0.27 -2.93
C PHE A 125 24.69 -1.55 -2.11
N ILE A 126 25.22 -1.64 -0.88
CA ILE A 126 25.16 -2.87 -0.06
C ILE A 126 23.72 -3.36 0.13
N ASP A 127 22.82 -2.47 0.56
CA ASP A 127 21.42 -2.81 0.80
C ASP A 127 20.65 -3.07 -0.49
N LYS A 128 20.98 -2.33 -1.56
CA LYS A 128 20.46 -2.59 -2.91
C LYS A 128 20.81 -4.00 -3.37
N TYR A 129 22.08 -4.41 -3.23
CA TYR A 129 22.53 -5.75 -3.59
C TYR A 129 21.86 -6.84 -2.76
N ARG A 130 21.68 -6.60 -1.46
CA ARG A 130 20.93 -7.49 -0.57
C ARG A 130 19.51 -7.68 -1.10
N ALA A 131 18.81 -6.59 -1.39
CA ALA A 131 17.43 -6.62 -1.88
C ALA A 131 17.29 -7.31 -3.24
N LEU A 132 18.10 -6.93 -4.23
CA LEU A 132 18.07 -7.53 -5.57
C LEU A 132 18.34 -9.04 -5.56
N ARG A 133 19.27 -9.51 -4.72
CA ARG A 133 19.64 -10.92 -4.64
C ARG A 133 18.60 -11.75 -3.89
N GLN A 134 18.04 -11.22 -2.80
CA GLN A 134 17.12 -11.97 -1.93
C GLN A 134 15.70 -12.02 -2.48
N LEU A 135 15.30 -11.04 -3.30
CA LEU A 135 13.96 -10.97 -3.84
C LEU A 135 13.58 -12.26 -4.59
N HIS A 136 12.41 -12.81 -4.22
CA HIS A 136 11.84 -13.94 -4.92
C HIS A 136 11.28 -13.47 -6.27
N TYR A 137 11.73 -14.14 -7.32
CA TYR A 137 11.19 -14.04 -8.66
C TYR A 137 10.65 -15.42 -9.01
N ASP A 138 9.39 -15.44 -9.43
CA ASP A 138 8.72 -16.65 -9.84
C ASP A 138 9.11 -17.02 -11.27
N CYS A 139 8.82 -18.26 -11.60
CA CYS A 139 9.04 -18.89 -12.88
C CYS A 139 7.71 -18.96 -13.66
N ALA A 140 7.77 -18.88 -14.99
CA ALA A 140 6.60 -19.07 -15.83
C ALA A 140 6.98 -19.69 -17.17
N THR A 141 6.15 -20.61 -17.66
CA THR A 141 6.29 -21.21 -18.99
C THR A 141 4.97 -21.14 -19.73
N LYS A 142 5.02 -20.67 -20.98
CA LYS A 142 3.92 -20.68 -21.93
C LYS A 142 4.25 -21.60 -23.09
N ILE A 143 3.34 -22.50 -23.42
CA ILE A 143 3.44 -23.39 -24.58
C ILE A 143 2.21 -23.17 -25.45
N ALA A 144 2.42 -22.75 -26.68
CA ALA A 144 1.35 -22.48 -27.63
C ALA A 144 1.45 -23.43 -28.83
N HIS A 145 0.33 -24.07 -29.18
CA HIS A 145 0.20 -24.83 -30.41
C HIS A 145 -0.71 -24.09 -31.37
N SER A 146 -0.28 -23.98 -32.63
CA SER A 146 -1.14 -23.59 -33.73
C SER A 146 -1.67 -24.82 -34.45
N PHE A 147 -2.88 -24.71 -34.98
CA PHE A 147 -3.61 -25.78 -35.63
C PHE A 147 -4.12 -25.31 -36.99
N SER A 148 -4.32 -26.24 -37.92
CA SER A 148 -4.89 -25.96 -39.25
C SER A 148 -6.36 -25.53 -39.19
N ARG A 149 -7.06 -25.87 -38.10
CA ARG A 149 -8.43 -25.46 -37.81
C ARG A 149 -8.69 -25.47 -36.30
N PRO A 150 -9.63 -24.65 -35.79
CA PRO A 150 -9.94 -24.59 -34.36
C PRO A 150 -10.83 -25.75 -33.92
N PHE A 151 -10.27 -26.94 -33.72
CA PHE A 151 -11.04 -28.18 -33.46
C PHE A 151 -11.95 -28.09 -32.22
N TRP A 152 -11.54 -27.37 -31.18
CA TRP A 152 -12.26 -27.18 -29.92
C TRP A 152 -13.61 -26.50 -30.10
N ARG A 153 -13.83 -25.74 -31.19
CA ARG A 153 -15.14 -25.15 -31.49
C ARG A 153 -16.20 -26.22 -31.75
N ALA A 154 -15.82 -27.38 -32.28
CA ALA A 154 -16.74 -28.52 -32.46
C ALA A 154 -17.16 -29.15 -31.12
N GLU A 155 -16.44 -28.85 -30.04
CA GLU A 155 -16.74 -29.26 -28.67
C GLU A 155 -17.48 -28.15 -27.89
N ASN A 156 -17.96 -27.11 -28.60
CA ASN A 156 -18.62 -25.93 -28.05
C ASN A 156 -17.75 -25.09 -27.10
N ILE A 157 -16.42 -25.14 -27.25
CA ILE A 157 -15.49 -24.32 -26.49
C ILE A 157 -15.30 -22.97 -27.21
N GLN A 158 -15.70 -21.87 -26.56
CA GLN A 158 -15.62 -20.50 -27.09
C GLN A 158 -14.86 -19.61 -26.10
N GLY A 159 -13.54 -19.66 -26.15
CA GLY A 159 -12.67 -18.97 -25.21
C GLY A 159 -12.56 -19.67 -23.85
N GLY A 160 -12.16 -18.90 -22.83
CA GLY A 160 -11.95 -19.41 -21.48
C GLY A 160 -10.75 -20.35 -21.38
N TYR A 161 -10.78 -21.22 -20.38
CA TYR A 161 -9.69 -22.15 -20.12
C TYR A 161 -10.17 -23.47 -19.49
N SER A 162 -9.39 -24.52 -19.66
CA SER A 162 -9.52 -25.79 -18.93
C SER A 162 -8.43 -25.90 -17.86
N ILE A 163 -8.78 -26.51 -16.73
CA ILE A 163 -7.84 -26.88 -15.66
C ILE A 163 -7.71 -28.40 -15.64
N THR A 164 -6.49 -28.90 -15.51
CA THR A 164 -6.17 -30.32 -15.40
C THR A 164 -5.00 -30.55 -14.44
N ASP A 165 -4.90 -31.76 -13.90
CA ASP A 165 -3.76 -32.26 -13.13
C ASP A 165 -2.63 -32.80 -14.02
N LEU A 166 -2.84 -32.89 -15.34
CA LEU A 166 -1.77 -33.14 -16.32
C LEU A 166 -0.72 -32.03 -16.28
N SER A 167 0.49 -32.32 -16.78
CA SER A 167 1.62 -31.37 -16.75
C SER A 167 1.33 -30.02 -17.42
N ILE A 168 0.36 -29.98 -18.37
CA ILE A 168 -0.07 -28.76 -19.05
C ILE A 168 -0.89 -27.79 -18.18
N ARG A 169 -1.49 -28.27 -17.07
CA ARG A 169 -2.25 -27.55 -16.04
C ARG A 169 -3.39 -26.63 -16.53
N PHE A 170 -3.07 -25.53 -17.20
CA PHE A 170 -4.04 -24.55 -17.70
C PHE A 170 -3.95 -24.43 -19.22
N VAL A 171 -5.07 -24.73 -19.88
CA VAL A 171 -5.21 -24.65 -21.34
C VAL A 171 -6.11 -23.48 -21.67
N PHE A 172 -5.60 -22.43 -22.31
CA PHE A 172 -6.41 -21.27 -22.70
C PHE A 172 -6.78 -21.33 -24.17
N TYR A 173 -8.09 -21.28 -24.44
CA TYR A 173 -8.61 -21.31 -25.80
C TYR A 173 -8.75 -19.90 -26.32
N ASN A 174 -8.26 -19.71 -27.53
CA ASN A 174 -8.38 -18.43 -28.19
C ASN A 174 -9.82 -18.18 -28.64
N ASN A 175 -10.29 -16.94 -28.44
CA ASN A 175 -11.64 -16.49 -28.83
C ASN A 175 -11.62 -15.34 -29.83
N PHE A 176 -10.53 -15.12 -30.59
CA PHE A 176 -10.54 -14.08 -31.63
C PHE A 176 -11.73 -14.28 -32.58
N ASN A 177 -12.57 -13.24 -32.67
CA ASN A 177 -13.52 -13.07 -33.75
C ASN A 177 -12.71 -12.78 -35.01
N THR A 178 -12.46 -13.81 -35.81
CA THR A 178 -11.82 -13.66 -37.11
C THR A 178 -12.79 -12.94 -38.05
N THR A 179 -12.82 -11.61 -38.01
CA THR A 179 -13.38 -10.77 -39.07
C THR A 179 -12.49 -10.76 -40.32
N ALA A 180 -11.33 -11.41 -40.27
CA ALA A 180 -10.51 -11.73 -41.43
C ALA A 180 -11.08 -12.95 -42.17
N ASN A 181 -11.25 -12.81 -43.50
CA ASN A 181 -11.82 -13.79 -44.44
C ASN A 181 -10.98 -15.08 -44.62
N SER A 182 -10.37 -15.62 -43.57
CA SER A 182 -9.51 -16.81 -43.59
C SER A 182 -9.98 -17.77 -42.51
N VAL A 183 -10.40 -18.98 -42.92
CA VAL A 183 -10.75 -20.10 -42.00
C VAL A 183 -9.53 -20.57 -41.18
N ASN A 184 -8.33 -20.08 -41.52
CA ASN A 184 -7.04 -20.57 -41.01
C ASN A 184 -6.27 -19.55 -40.16
N ASP A 185 -6.70 -18.29 -40.09
CA ASP A 185 -5.98 -17.27 -39.31
C ASP A 185 -6.40 -17.34 -37.84
N GLY A 186 -5.49 -17.76 -36.94
CA GLY A 186 -5.68 -17.61 -35.50
C GLY A 186 -6.16 -18.84 -34.73
N ALA A 187 -6.16 -20.03 -35.33
CA ALA A 187 -6.44 -21.28 -34.62
C ALA A 187 -5.23 -21.73 -33.77
N PHE A 188 -4.96 -21.02 -32.68
CA PHE A 188 -3.99 -21.47 -31.67
C PHE A 188 -4.62 -21.65 -30.29
N ILE A 189 -4.02 -22.53 -29.50
CA ILE A 189 -4.31 -22.71 -28.08
C ILE A 189 -3.03 -22.41 -27.32
N LEU A 190 -3.13 -21.64 -26.23
CA LEU A 190 -2.08 -21.64 -25.21
C LEU A 190 -2.23 -22.94 -24.41
N THR A 191 -1.67 -24.01 -24.96
CA THR A 191 -1.78 -25.40 -24.49
C THR A 191 -1.34 -25.55 -23.05
N SER A 192 -0.36 -24.76 -22.60
CA SER A 192 0.00 -24.71 -21.20
C SER A 192 0.41 -23.30 -20.82
N TYR A 193 -0.12 -22.84 -19.69
CA TYR A 193 0.43 -21.70 -18.96
C TYR A 193 0.59 -22.07 -17.50
N VAL A 194 1.84 -22.20 -17.07
CA VAL A 194 2.21 -22.64 -15.72
C VAL A 194 3.17 -21.67 -15.08
N TRP A 195 3.18 -21.69 -13.75
CA TRP A 195 4.02 -20.86 -12.88
C TRP A 195 4.74 -21.71 -11.84
N ALA A 196 5.66 -21.10 -11.09
CA ALA A 196 6.34 -21.71 -9.95
C ALA A 196 6.93 -23.08 -10.25
N THR A 197 6.66 -24.05 -9.37
CA THR A 197 7.22 -25.40 -9.46
C THR A 197 6.80 -26.12 -10.74
N ASP A 198 5.58 -25.90 -11.23
CA ASP A 198 5.11 -26.51 -12.49
C ASP A 198 5.89 -25.96 -13.71
N ALA A 199 6.28 -24.69 -13.68
CA ALA A 199 7.09 -24.11 -14.75
C ALA A 199 8.52 -24.67 -14.81
N LEU A 200 9.09 -25.08 -13.66
CA LEU A 200 10.43 -25.67 -13.58
C LEU A 200 10.52 -27.02 -14.30
N LEU A 201 9.45 -27.83 -14.30
CA LEU A 201 9.39 -29.10 -15.03
C LEU A 201 9.80 -28.92 -16.50
N TRP A 202 9.22 -27.91 -17.15
CA TRP A 202 9.46 -27.63 -18.56
C TRP A 202 10.85 -27.04 -18.83
N SER A 203 11.53 -26.49 -17.82
CA SER A 203 12.88 -25.93 -17.99
C SER A 203 13.96 -26.99 -18.20
N ALA A 204 13.70 -28.23 -17.77
CA ALA A 204 14.60 -29.36 -17.94
C ALA A 204 14.46 -30.05 -19.32
N LEU A 205 13.45 -29.66 -20.12
CA LEU A 205 13.15 -30.28 -21.41
C LEU A 205 13.62 -29.40 -22.57
N SER A 206 14.00 -30.03 -23.67
CA SER A 206 14.17 -29.32 -24.95
C SER A 206 12.82 -28.81 -25.47
N LYS A 207 12.85 -27.85 -26.41
CA LYS A 207 11.63 -27.32 -27.06
C LYS A 207 10.81 -28.46 -27.68
N ASP A 208 11.45 -29.38 -28.39
CA ASP A 208 10.75 -30.48 -29.07
C ASP A 208 10.09 -31.45 -28.09
N GLN A 209 10.79 -31.82 -27.01
CA GLN A 209 10.21 -32.66 -25.94
C GLN A 209 9.04 -31.96 -25.24
N THR A 210 9.17 -30.66 -25.00
CA THR A 210 8.12 -29.82 -24.40
C THR A 210 6.88 -29.79 -25.29
N CYS A 211 7.05 -29.55 -26.58
CA CYS A 211 5.96 -29.54 -27.56
C CYS A 211 5.28 -30.90 -27.67
N GLU A 212 6.05 -31.98 -27.80
CA GLU A 212 5.50 -33.33 -27.91
C GLU A 212 4.72 -33.74 -26.65
N LYS A 213 5.28 -33.52 -25.46
CA LYS A 213 4.62 -33.86 -24.19
C LYS A 213 3.35 -33.04 -23.98
N SER A 214 3.39 -31.74 -24.21
CA SER A 214 2.20 -30.89 -24.05
C SER A 214 1.11 -31.20 -25.08
N LEU A 215 1.47 -31.59 -26.30
CA LEU A 215 0.52 -32.09 -27.30
C LEU A 215 -0.12 -33.42 -26.87
N GLN A 216 0.66 -34.36 -26.32
CA GLN A 216 0.13 -35.62 -25.79
C GLN A 216 -0.89 -35.37 -24.67
N ASP A 217 -0.57 -34.47 -23.75
CA ASP A 217 -1.49 -34.09 -22.66
C ASP A 217 -2.75 -33.42 -23.20
N LEU A 218 -2.64 -32.58 -24.23
CA LEU A 218 -3.79 -31.95 -24.88
C LEU A 218 -4.69 -33.00 -25.56
N ILE A 219 -4.10 -33.97 -26.26
CA ILE A 219 -4.81 -35.09 -26.88
C ILE A 219 -5.55 -35.91 -25.81
N GLN A 220 -4.91 -36.14 -24.66
CA GLN A 220 -5.50 -36.85 -23.53
C GLN A 220 -6.65 -36.05 -22.91
N LEU A 221 -6.47 -34.75 -22.70
CA LEU A 221 -7.49 -33.86 -22.13
C LEU A 221 -8.78 -33.85 -22.97
N HIS A 222 -8.65 -33.70 -24.28
CA HIS A 222 -9.79 -33.70 -25.21
C HIS A 222 -10.25 -35.11 -25.60
N ASN A 223 -9.48 -36.15 -25.28
CA ASN A 223 -9.70 -37.53 -25.71
C ASN A 223 -9.87 -37.65 -27.24
N ARG A 224 -9.02 -36.98 -28.01
CA ARG A 224 -9.12 -36.83 -29.47
C ARG A 224 -7.77 -37.01 -30.16
N SER A 225 -7.54 -38.20 -30.72
CA SER A 225 -6.28 -38.55 -31.38
C SER A 225 -6.02 -37.80 -32.68
N ASP A 226 -7.07 -37.30 -33.35
CA ASP A 226 -6.96 -36.54 -34.60
C ASP A 226 -6.29 -35.17 -34.41
N ILE A 227 -6.27 -34.62 -33.19
CA ILE A 227 -5.61 -33.34 -32.87
C ILE A 227 -4.16 -33.32 -33.35
N ARG A 228 -3.43 -34.44 -33.25
CA ARG A 228 -2.04 -34.54 -33.71
C ARG A 228 -1.87 -34.17 -35.18
N SER A 229 -2.81 -34.59 -36.02
CA SER A 229 -2.77 -34.31 -37.46
C SER A 229 -3.10 -32.85 -37.81
N LEU A 230 -3.65 -32.10 -36.85
CA LEU A 230 -4.03 -30.70 -37.04
C LEU A 230 -2.92 -29.73 -36.66
N VAL A 231 -1.90 -30.16 -35.91
CA VAL A 231 -0.83 -29.29 -35.43
C VAL A 231 -0.03 -28.72 -36.61
N VAL A 232 0.13 -27.40 -36.61
CA VAL A 232 0.93 -26.66 -37.60
C VAL A 232 2.28 -26.26 -37.02
N SER A 233 2.29 -25.73 -35.80
CA SER A 233 3.52 -25.35 -35.10
C SER A 233 3.36 -25.36 -33.59
N CYS A 234 4.50 -25.35 -32.89
CA CYS A 234 4.56 -25.21 -31.45
C CYS A 234 5.65 -24.18 -31.07
N GLU A 235 5.29 -23.26 -30.18
CA GLU A 235 6.21 -22.29 -29.60
C GLU A 235 6.21 -22.37 -28.08
N VAL A 236 7.41 -22.26 -27.50
CA VAL A 236 7.64 -22.36 -26.06
C VAL A 236 8.37 -21.11 -25.60
N LYS A 237 7.81 -20.42 -24.61
CA LYS A 237 8.48 -19.35 -23.89
C LYS A 237 8.63 -19.74 -22.44
N ASN A 238 9.86 -19.99 -22.02
CA ASN A 238 10.22 -20.22 -20.62
C ASN A 238 10.96 -19.00 -20.07
N TRP A 239 10.38 -18.36 -19.05
CA TRP A 239 10.96 -17.18 -18.41
C TRP A 239 12.05 -17.52 -17.39
N CYS A 240 12.08 -18.74 -16.86
CA CYS A 240 13.11 -19.21 -15.91
C CYS A 240 14.51 -19.20 -16.54
N THR A 241 14.59 -19.51 -17.83
CA THR A 241 15.83 -19.63 -18.59
C THR A 241 16.04 -18.46 -19.56
N ASP A 242 15.21 -17.41 -19.46
CA ASP A 242 15.36 -16.22 -20.30
C ASP A 242 16.62 -15.43 -19.90
N GLN A 243 17.51 -15.24 -20.87
CA GLN A 243 18.81 -14.58 -20.67
C GLN A 243 18.75 -13.07 -20.38
N TYR A 244 17.58 -12.44 -20.54
CA TYR A 244 17.37 -11.02 -20.31
C TYR A 244 16.57 -10.77 -19.03
N ALA A 245 15.53 -11.57 -18.79
CA ALA A 245 14.64 -11.41 -17.65
C ALA A 245 15.09 -12.19 -16.40
N HIS A 246 15.72 -13.37 -16.56
CA HIS A 246 16.15 -14.24 -15.46
C HIS A 246 15.03 -14.57 -14.45
N GLY A 247 13.80 -14.73 -14.93
CA GLY A 247 12.58 -14.92 -14.14
C GLY A 247 11.36 -14.31 -14.84
N ALA A 248 10.16 -14.67 -14.38
CA ALA A 248 8.91 -14.17 -14.96
C ALA A 248 8.50 -12.82 -14.35
N TYR A 249 8.38 -12.76 -13.03
CA TYR A 249 7.92 -11.59 -12.29
C TYR A 249 8.27 -11.74 -10.80
N ALA A 250 8.29 -10.63 -10.05
CA ALA A 250 8.39 -10.67 -8.61
C ALA A 250 7.13 -11.26 -7.98
N LEU A 251 7.33 -12.01 -6.90
CA LEU A 251 6.23 -12.48 -6.07
C LEU A 251 6.72 -12.60 -4.63
N PHE A 252 6.31 -11.68 -3.75
CA PHE A 252 6.85 -11.64 -2.40
C PHE A 252 6.46 -12.87 -1.59
N THR A 253 7.49 -13.58 -1.10
CA THR A 253 7.34 -14.57 -0.02
C THR A 253 7.17 -13.84 1.33
N PRO A 254 6.76 -14.52 2.41
CA PRO A 254 6.63 -13.89 3.73
C PRO A 254 7.84 -13.03 4.13
N ASN A 255 7.55 -11.86 4.69
CA ASN A 255 8.51 -10.83 5.13
C ASN A 255 9.34 -10.12 4.05
N GLN A 256 9.25 -10.49 2.77
CA GLN A 256 10.02 -9.80 1.72
C GLN A 256 9.55 -8.37 1.47
N GLU A 257 8.24 -8.12 1.54
CA GLU A 257 7.68 -6.77 1.42
C GLU A 257 8.32 -5.82 2.44
N THR A 258 8.19 -6.16 3.72
CA THR A 258 8.71 -5.37 4.84
C THR A 258 10.22 -5.17 4.79
N ASN A 259 10.98 -6.19 4.35
CA ASN A 259 12.44 -6.17 4.47
C ASN A 259 13.16 -5.64 3.23
N LEU A 260 12.55 -5.75 2.05
CA LEU A 260 13.22 -5.56 0.76
C LEU A 260 12.57 -4.50 -0.13
N HIS A 261 11.24 -4.31 -0.09
CA HIS A 261 10.52 -3.47 -1.07
C HIS A 261 11.10 -2.07 -1.18
N ASP A 262 11.34 -1.46 -0.03
CA ASP A 262 11.90 -0.13 0.10
C ASP A 262 13.30 -0.02 -0.51
N GLU A 263 14.16 -0.97 -0.16
CA GLU A 263 15.52 -1.03 -0.68
C GLU A 263 15.55 -1.32 -2.18
N LEU A 264 14.54 -1.97 -2.76
CA LEU A 264 14.42 -2.12 -4.21
C LEU A 264 14.13 -0.77 -4.90
N GLY A 265 13.28 0.05 -4.29
CA GLY A 265 12.86 1.34 -4.85
C GLY A 265 13.81 2.52 -4.56
N THR A 266 14.57 2.50 -3.47
CA THR A 266 15.42 3.64 -3.05
C THR A 266 16.45 4.02 -4.12
N SER A 267 16.55 5.32 -4.42
CA SER A 267 17.58 5.90 -5.30
C SER A 267 18.93 5.96 -4.58
N ILE A 268 20.02 5.82 -5.32
CA ILE A 268 21.36 6.06 -4.79
C ILE A 268 21.75 7.50 -5.11
N LYS A 269 21.93 8.29 -4.04
CA LYS A 269 22.34 9.71 -4.12
C LYS A 269 21.48 10.54 -5.05
N ASN A 270 20.22 10.14 -5.28
CA ASN A 270 19.30 10.80 -6.20
C ASN A 270 19.81 10.92 -7.65
N ILE A 271 20.71 10.02 -8.05
CA ILE A 271 21.36 10.01 -9.37
C ILE A 271 21.25 8.64 -10.04
N VAL A 272 21.21 7.55 -9.27
CA VAL A 272 20.91 6.21 -9.79
C VAL A 272 19.55 5.79 -9.26
N HIS A 273 18.58 5.64 -10.16
CA HIS A 273 17.20 5.29 -9.85
C HIS A 273 16.89 3.87 -10.34
N PHE A 274 15.86 3.27 -9.76
CA PHE A 274 15.42 1.91 -10.10
C PHE A 274 13.93 1.93 -10.38
N THR A 275 13.51 1.21 -11.43
CA THR A 275 12.11 1.05 -11.81
C THR A 275 11.87 -0.36 -12.34
N GLY A 276 10.61 -0.80 -12.33
CA GLY A 276 10.20 -2.13 -12.77
C GLY A 276 9.04 -2.64 -11.92
N GLU A 277 8.33 -3.65 -12.42
CA GLU A 277 7.13 -4.18 -11.75
C GLU A 277 7.41 -4.58 -10.28
N HIS A 278 8.59 -5.15 -10.01
CA HIS A 278 9.08 -5.54 -8.69
C HIS A 278 9.29 -4.41 -7.66
N ILE A 279 9.15 -3.15 -8.09
CA ILE A 279 9.24 -1.95 -7.23
C ILE A 279 7.85 -1.36 -6.96
N SER A 280 6.80 -1.87 -7.62
CA SER A 280 5.41 -1.57 -7.29
C SER A 280 4.84 -2.66 -6.38
N TYR A 281 3.69 -2.38 -5.77
CA TYR A 281 2.87 -3.41 -5.13
C TYR A 281 2.08 -4.24 -6.17
N VAL A 282 1.88 -3.72 -7.39
CA VAL A 282 1.12 -4.39 -8.46
C VAL A 282 2.05 -5.28 -9.29
N HIS A 283 2.65 -6.29 -8.65
CA HIS A 283 3.56 -7.22 -9.32
C HIS A 283 2.91 -7.94 -10.49
N ARG A 284 3.72 -8.42 -11.44
CA ARG A 284 3.33 -9.19 -12.65
C ARG A 284 2.55 -8.40 -13.72
N TRP A 285 2.16 -7.17 -13.44
CA TRP A 285 1.32 -6.37 -14.33
C TRP A 285 2.08 -5.18 -14.92
N ILE A 286 1.71 -4.80 -16.15
CA ILE A 286 2.23 -3.60 -16.83
C ILE A 286 2.01 -2.36 -15.97
N GLU A 287 0.88 -2.29 -15.28
CA GLU A 287 0.54 -1.24 -14.31
C GLU A 287 1.63 -1.02 -13.26
N GLY A 288 2.19 -2.10 -12.68
CA GLY A 288 3.26 -1.97 -11.69
C GLY A 288 4.55 -1.39 -12.27
N ALA A 289 4.87 -1.73 -13.53
CA ALA A 289 6.01 -1.15 -14.23
C ALA A 289 5.80 0.34 -14.56
N ILE A 290 4.57 0.74 -14.90
CA ILE A 290 4.22 2.15 -15.15
C ILE A 290 4.30 2.95 -13.85
N GLN A 291 3.66 2.48 -12.77
CA GLN A 291 3.66 3.15 -11.47
C GLN A 291 5.07 3.40 -10.93
N SER A 292 5.91 2.36 -10.94
CA SER A 292 7.30 2.49 -10.49
C SER A 292 8.12 3.45 -11.35
N SER A 293 7.81 3.55 -12.65
CA SER A 293 8.47 4.48 -13.57
C SER A 293 8.00 5.91 -13.36
N MET A 294 6.70 6.12 -13.14
CA MET A 294 6.14 7.42 -12.78
C MET A 294 6.81 7.95 -11.51
N ARG A 295 6.92 7.12 -10.45
CA ARG A 295 7.64 7.50 -9.22
C ARG A 295 9.05 8.06 -9.48
N VAL A 296 9.79 7.51 -10.45
CA VAL A 296 11.12 8.03 -10.82
C VAL A 296 11.02 9.32 -11.63
N LEU A 297 10.11 9.41 -12.60
CA LEU A 297 9.91 10.63 -13.41
C LEU A 297 9.57 11.84 -12.55
N MET A 298 8.82 11.61 -11.48
CA MET A 298 8.35 12.61 -10.53
C MET A 298 9.47 13.19 -9.66
N PHE A 299 10.64 12.56 -9.63
CA PHE A 299 11.85 13.13 -9.06
C PHE A 299 12.49 14.19 -9.98
N TYR A 300 12.35 14.05 -11.30
CA TYR A 300 13.00 14.91 -12.29
C TYR A 300 12.16 16.12 -12.72
N GLN A 301 10.90 16.17 -12.32
CA GLN A 301 9.98 17.24 -12.68
C GLN A 301 9.51 17.94 -11.41
N GLU A 302 9.57 19.28 -11.38
CA GLU A 302 8.74 20.03 -10.43
C GLU A 302 7.29 19.75 -10.83
N GLU A 303 6.58 19.09 -9.93
CA GLU A 303 5.25 18.61 -10.23
C GLU A 303 4.18 19.47 -9.59
N ASP A 304 3.19 19.68 -10.43
CA ASP A 304 2.02 20.47 -10.17
C ASP A 304 0.85 19.52 -9.88
N PHE A 305 0.32 19.61 -8.67
CA PHE A 305 -0.86 18.86 -8.23
C PHE A 305 -2.03 19.79 -7.94
N ASP A 306 -3.25 19.31 -8.14
CA ASP A 306 -4.41 20.05 -7.66
C ASP A 306 -4.51 19.92 -6.14
N VAL A 307 -4.20 18.74 -5.59
CA VAL A 307 -4.31 18.46 -4.15
C VAL A 307 -3.10 17.68 -3.65
N ALA A 308 -2.49 18.16 -2.57
CA ALA A 308 -1.51 17.42 -1.79
C ALA A 308 -2.10 16.95 -0.46
N ILE A 309 -1.93 15.69 -0.10
CA ILE A 309 -2.29 15.12 1.20
C ILE A 309 -1.00 14.80 1.93
N ILE A 310 -0.80 15.41 3.08
CA ILE A 310 0.43 15.31 3.87
C ILE A 310 0.20 14.35 5.04
N ASP A 311 1.10 13.38 5.17
CA ASP A 311 1.10 12.33 6.20
C ASP A 311 -0.17 11.47 6.18
N GLY A 312 -0.62 11.16 4.96
CA GLY A 312 -1.87 10.46 4.71
C GLY A 312 -1.81 8.97 5.06
N GLY A 313 -1.91 8.61 6.35
CA GLY A 313 -2.18 7.25 6.82
C GLY A 313 -3.48 6.67 6.22
N ALA A 314 -4.14 5.73 6.91
CA ALA A 314 -5.36 5.12 6.36
C ALA A 314 -6.43 6.17 6.00
N LEU A 315 -6.58 7.24 6.81
CA LEU A 315 -7.48 8.35 6.52
C LEU A 315 -7.08 9.12 5.26
N GLY A 316 -5.79 9.41 5.06
CA GLY A 316 -5.32 10.16 3.89
C GLY A 316 -5.43 9.37 2.60
N LEU A 317 -5.12 8.07 2.62
CA LEU A 317 -5.32 7.18 1.45
C LEU A 317 -6.81 7.07 1.09
N ALA A 318 -7.69 6.92 2.08
CA ALA A 318 -9.14 6.92 1.86
C ALA A 318 -9.64 8.26 1.30
N THR A 319 -9.11 9.37 1.81
CA THR A 319 -9.43 10.72 1.34
C THR A 319 -9.01 10.92 -0.12
N ALA A 320 -7.79 10.47 -0.48
CA ALA A 320 -7.31 10.50 -1.85
C ALA A 320 -8.22 9.70 -2.80
N LEU A 321 -8.63 8.50 -2.38
CA LEU A 321 -9.53 7.65 -3.16
C LEU A 321 -10.91 8.31 -3.37
N ASN A 322 -11.47 8.92 -2.33
CA ASN A 322 -12.75 9.64 -2.44
C ASN A 322 -12.64 10.89 -3.33
N LEU A 323 -11.54 11.65 -3.21
CA LEU A 323 -11.25 12.78 -4.10
C LEU A 323 -11.17 12.33 -5.55
N ALA A 324 -10.39 11.29 -5.86
CA ALA A 324 -10.22 10.79 -7.22
C ALA A 324 -11.52 10.25 -7.83
N LYS A 325 -12.39 9.62 -7.01
CA LYS A 325 -13.72 9.17 -7.46
C LYS A 325 -14.62 10.34 -7.86
N LYS A 326 -14.57 11.45 -7.11
CA LYS A 326 -15.41 12.64 -7.33
C LYS A 326 -14.86 13.61 -8.35
N ALA A 327 -13.54 13.69 -8.49
CA ALA A 327 -12.84 14.63 -9.35
C ALA A 327 -11.71 13.91 -10.11
N LYS A 328 -12.10 13.19 -11.16
CA LYS A 328 -11.19 12.33 -11.96
C LYS A 328 -10.14 13.12 -12.75
N ASP A 329 -10.40 14.40 -12.99
CA ASP A 329 -9.51 15.34 -13.66
C ASP A 329 -8.40 15.90 -12.76
N LYS A 330 -8.55 15.76 -11.43
CA LYS A 330 -7.64 16.32 -10.44
C LYS A 330 -6.45 15.41 -10.19
N ARG A 331 -5.24 15.97 -10.28
CA ARG A 331 -3.99 15.31 -9.90
C ARG A 331 -3.80 15.41 -8.40
N ILE A 332 -3.68 14.27 -7.74
CA ILE A 332 -3.58 14.17 -6.28
C ILE A 332 -2.21 13.57 -5.93
N VAL A 333 -1.51 14.14 -4.95
CA VAL A 333 -0.32 13.53 -4.35
C VAL A 333 -0.57 13.22 -2.88
N VAL A 334 -0.14 12.06 -2.42
CA VAL A 334 -0.14 11.65 -1.01
C VAL A 334 1.30 11.49 -0.56
N LEU A 335 1.79 12.42 0.25
CA LEU A 335 3.12 12.37 0.87
C LEU A 335 3.03 11.62 2.20
N ARG A 336 3.98 10.70 2.44
CA ARG A 336 3.98 9.87 3.65
C ARG A 336 5.39 9.71 4.19
N ARG A 337 5.54 9.94 5.49
CA ARG A 337 6.82 9.86 6.23
C ARG A 337 7.26 8.45 6.59
N GLU A 338 6.37 7.47 6.49
CA GLU A 338 6.60 6.04 6.76
C GLU A 338 6.81 5.62 8.23
N ASP A 339 7.19 6.53 9.14
CA ASP A 339 7.23 6.22 10.59
C ASP A 339 5.85 6.00 11.24
N ASP A 340 4.77 6.39 10.58
CA ASP A 340 3.41 6.29 11.15
C ASP A 340 2.89 4.86 11.29
N VAL A 341 3.58 3.88 10.71
CA VAL A 341 3.36 2.48 11.01
C VAL A 341 4.70 1.77 10.86
N LYS A 342 5.54 1.79 11.92
CA LYS A 342 6.18 0.49 12.23
C LYS A 342 5.03 -0.51 12.18
N PRO A 343 5.10 -1.58 11.37
CA PRO A 343 4.14 -2.64 11.54
C PRO A 343 4.13 -2.89 13.04
N LEU A 344 2.95 -2.78 13.68
CA LEU A 344 2.70 -3.64 14.82
C LEU A 344 3.32 -4.95 14.37
N GLU A 345 4.47 -5.32 14.94
CA GLU A 345 5.09 -6.58 14.61
C GLU A 345 3.96 -7.60 14.72
N LEU A 346 4.01 -8.65 13.91
CA LEU A 346 3.08 -9.77 13.99
C LEU A 346 3.11 -10.39 15.41
N ALA A 347 2.63 -9.68 16.43
CA ALA A 347 2.00 -10.22 17.61
C ALA A 347 0.66 -10.75 17.11
N SER A 348 0.76 -11.82 16.32
CA SER A 348 -0.27 -12.81 16.06
C SER A 348 -1.69 -12.23 16.20
N PHE A 349 -2.08 -11.36 15.27
CA PHE A 349 -3.48 -11.20 14.95
C PHE A 349 -3.92 -12.53 14.36
N HIS A 350 -4.18 -13.50 15.22
CA HIS A 350 -4.96 -14.67 14.83
C HIS A 350 -6.27 -14.11 14.28
N LEU A 351 -6.59 -14.50 13.05
CA LEU A 351 -7.90 -14.27 12.44
C LEU A 351 -8.90 -15.10 13.23
N VAL A 352 -9.78 -14.43 13.95
CA VAL A 352 -10.77 -15.05 14.84
C VAL A 352 -12.12 -14.47 14.48
N ASN A 353 -13.04 -15.36 14.14
CA ASN A 353 -14.47 -15.13 14.00
C ASN A 353 -14.87 -13.67 13.68
N GLU A 354 -14.96 -13.41 12.39
CA GLU A 354 -15.61 -12.24 11.78
C GLU A 354 -17.04 -12.03 12.31
N ASN A 355 -17.68 -13.05 12.89
CA ASN A 355 -19.07 -12.98 13.32
C ASN A 355 -19.33 -12.26 14.64
N GLN A 356 -18.32 -11.87 15.44
CA GLN A 356 -18.57 -11.25 16.76
C GLN A 356 -17.64 -10.12 17.18
N SER A 357 -16.64 -9.76 16.38
CA SER A 357 -15.65 -8.78 16.83
C SER A 357 -15.34 -7.77 15.73
N GLY A 358 -15.95 -6.58 15.83
CA GLY A 358 -15.79 -5.46 14.89
C GLY A 358 -14.40 -4.82 14.91
N PHE A 359 -13.34 -5.62 14.79
CA PHE A 359 -11.96 -5.14 14.75
C PHE A 359 -11.51 -4.85 13.32
N ILE A 360 -10.86 -3.70 13.15
CA ILE A 360 -10.20 -3.32 11.90
C ILE A 360 -8.72 -3.65 12.04
N ASN A 361 -8.20 -4.56 11.20
CA ASN A 361 -6.76 -4.76 11.07
C ASN A 361 -6.16 -3.56 10.31
N VAL A 362 -5.54 -2.64 11.03
CA VAL A 362 -5.01 -1.37 10.48
C VAL A 362 -3.93 -1.61 9.43
N THR A 363 -3.10 -2.64 9.58
CA THR A 363 -2.08 -3.02 8.59
C THR A 363 -2.74 -3.48 7.30
N LEU A 364 -3.71 -4.39 7.40
CA LEU A 364 -4.47 -4.87 6.24
C LEU A 364 -5.25 -3.72 5.57
N LEU A 365 -5.91 -2.88 6.34
CA LEU A 365 -6.65 -1.73 5.82
C LEU A 365 -5.73 -0.76 5.07
N ASN A 366 -4.58 -0.39 5.66
CA ASN A 366 -3.59 0.44 4.99
C ASN A 366 -3.10 -0.22 3.70
N THR A 367 -2.84 -1.51 3.71
CA THR A 367 -2.41 -2.24 2.51
C THR A 367 -3.48 -2.24 1.43
N VAL A 368 -4.74 -2.51 1.77
CA VAL A 368 -5.86 -2.47 0.82
C VAL A 368 -6.03 -1.06 0.24
N LEU A 369 -6.02 -0.03 1.08
CA LEU A 369 -6.12 1.35 0.63
C LEU A 369 -4.93 1.76 -0.24
N ARG A 370 -3.70 1.35 0.09
CA ARG A 370 -2.51 1.54 -0.75
C ARG A 370 -2.72 0.92 -2.14
N ILE A 371 -3.24 -0.31 -2.21
CA ILE A 371 -3.52 -1.01 -3.48
C ILE A 371 -4.59 -0.27 -4.30
N LEU A 372 -5.68 0.15 -3.65
CA LEU A 372 -6.77 0.87 -4.31
C LEU A 372 -6.31 2.23 -4.85
N VAL A 373 -5.56 2.98 -4.06
CA VAL A 373 -4.99 4.26 -4.46
C VAL A 373 -3.96 4.06 -5.58
N ALA A 374 -3.09 3.06 -5.48
CA ALA A 374 -2.13 2.74 -6.55
C ALA A 374 -2.83 2.45 -7.87
N LYS A 375 -3.94 1.70 -7.86
CA LYS A 375 -4.77 1.44 -9.05
C LYS A 375 -5.48 2.68 -9.63
N THR A 376 -5.43 3.82 -8.95
CA THR A 376 -6.18 5.02 -9.33
C THR A 376 -5.27 5.99 -10.09
N PRO A 377 -5.47 6.17 -11.41
CA PRO A 377 -4.46 6.78 -12.30
C PRO A 377 -4.14 8.25 -12.03
N ASN A 378 -5.02 8.98 -11.34
CA ASN A 378 -4.83 10.39 -11.00
C ASN A 378 -4.30 10.62 -9.57
N ILE A 379 -3.93 9.55 -8.85
CA ILE A 379 -3.28 9.66 -7.54
C ILE A 379 -1.83 9.18 -7.63
N LEU A 380 -0.93 9.97 -7.07
CA LEU A 380 0.45 9.60 -6.79
C LEU A 380 0.64 9.39 -5.29
N ILE A 381 1.28 8.28 -4.90
CA ILE A 381 1.81 8.10 -3.55
C ILE A 381 3.33 8.36 -3.56
N ARG A 382 3.82 9.22 -2.67
CA ARG A 382 5.24 9.39 -2.36
C ARG A 382 5.52 8.95 -0.93
N ASP A 383 5.84 7.67 -0.79
CA ASP A 383 6.25 7.08 0.49
C ASP A 383 7.70 7.46 0.85
N LYS A 384 8.00 7.52 2.16
CA LYS A 384 9.26 7.98 2.75
C LYS A 384 9.67 9.38 2.32
N GLU A 385 8.71 10.25 2.09
CA GLU A 385 8.95 11.64 1.74
C GLU A 385 8.43 12.52 2.86
N THR A 386 9.38 13.11 3.59
CA THR A 386 9.11 13.90 4.77
C THR A 386 8.78 15.32 4.34
N PHE A 387 7.57 15.78 4.67
CA PHE A 387 7.22 17.19 4.56
C PHE A 387 8.10 18.03 5.48
N LEU A 388 8.68 19.12 4.95
CA LEU A 388 9.53 20.04 5.70
C LEU A 388 8.84 21.39 5.92
N SER A 389 8.33 22.00 4.85
CA SER A 389 7.70 23.31 4.90
C SER A 389 6.74 23.55 3.74
N VAL A 390 5.88 24.55 3.90
CA VAL A 390 5.04 25.06 2.83
C VAL A 390 5.04 26.58 2.83
N GLN A 391 5.06 27.16 1.65
CA GLN A 391 4.99 28.60 1.44
C GLN A 391 3.95 28.92 0.38
N GLN A 392 3.14 29.95 0.62
CA GLN A 392 2.29 30.51 -0.42
C GLN A 392 3.17 31.38 -1.31
N ILE A 393 3.27 31.05 -2.60
CA ILE A 393 3.98 31.90 -3.55
C ILE A 393 3.10 33.14 -3.80
N SER A 394 3.65 34.34 -3.65
CA SER A 394 2.90 35.60 -3.70
C SER A 394 2.31 35.94 -5.07
N ASP A 395 2.82 35.34 -6.15
CA ASP A 395 2.40 35.55 -7.55
C ASP A 395 1.51 34.39 -8.07
N GLN A 396 1.76 33.17 -7.62
CA GLN A 396 1.05 31.98 -8.08
C GLN A 396 0.03 31.58 -7.02
N SER A 397 -1.23 31.37 -7.41
CA SER A 397 -2.32 30.95 -6.50
C SER A 397 -2.09 29.61 -5.78
N ARG A 398 -0.90 29.03 -5.84
CA ARG A 398 -0.51 27.69 -5.43
C ARG A 398 0.44 27.70 -4.25
N MET A 399 0.45 26.59 -3.54
CA MET A 399 1.29 26.33 -2.38
C MET A 399 2.54 25.58 -2.80
N HIS A 400 3.72 26.12 -2.46
CA HIS A 400 5.00 25.46 -2.68
C HIS A 400 5.35 24.59 -1.48
N ILE A 401 5.47 23.29 -1.69
CA ILE A 401 5.74 22.29 -0.65
C ILE A 401 7.20 21.83 -0.81
N THR A 402 7.96 21.94 0.28
CA THR A 402 9.35 21.44 0.36
C THR A 402 9.38 20.13 1.14
N THR A 403 10.08 19.14 0.60
CA THR A 403 10.28 17.82 1.21
C THR A 403 11.77 17.50 1.33
N ASP A 404 12.12 16.44 2.03
CA ASP A 404 13.49 15.91 2.09
C ASP A 404 13.98 15.30 0.77
N ARG A 405 13.08 15.17 -0.23
CA ARG A 405 13.38 14.59 -1.56
C ARG A 405 13.20 15.57 -2.72
N GLY A 406 12.68 16.76 -2.49
CA GLY A 406 12.52 17.78 -3.52
C GLY A 406 11.47 18.84 -3.18
N SER A 407 10.93 19.45 -4.21
CA SER A 407 9.84 20.42 -4.14
C SER A 407 8.68 19.99 -5.05
N LEU A 408 7.46 20.39 -4.68
CA LEU A 408 6.28 20.26 -5.53
C LEU A 408 5.34 21.44 -5.29
N THR A 409 4.38 21.65 -6.17
CA THR A 409 3.32 22.64 -5.96
C THR A 409 1.94 21.99 -5.89
N ALA A 410 1.06 22.56 -5.08
CA ALA A 410 -0.34 22.14 -4.99
C ALA A 410 -1.30 23.33 -4.90
N ASP A 411 -2.48 23.24 -5.51
CA ASP A 411 -3.51 24.28 -5.31
C ASP A 411 -4.06 24.26 -3.89
N LYS A 412 -4.24 23.03 -3.37
CA LYS A 412 -4.76 22.77 -2.03
C LYS A 412 -3.99 21.69 -1.30
N ILE A 413 -4.04 21.75 0.02
CA ILE A 413 -3.36 20.82 0.91
C ILE A 413 -4.34 20.30 1.96
N ILE A 414 -4.31 18.99 2.20
CA ILE A 414 -4.90 18.35 3.37
C ILE A 414 -3.77 17.88 4.27
N PHE A 415 -3.70 18.39 5.49
CA PHE A 415 -2.76 17.94 6.52
C PHE A 415 -3.43 16.90 7.41
N LEU A 416 -2.86 15.69 7.47
CA LEU A 416 -3.27 14.61 8.39
C LEU A 416 -2.07 14.08 9.20
N PRO A 417 -1.37 14.93 9.96
CA PRO A 417 -0.06 14.61 10.53
C PRO A 417 -0.05 13.71 11.78
N GLY A 418 -1.19 13.20 12.24
CA GLY A 418 -1.25 12.28 13.39
C GLY A 418 -0.56 12.83 14.63
N ALA A 419 0.27 11.99 15.23
CA ALA A 419 1.09 12.32 16.38
C ALA A 419 2.02 13.54 16.13
N PHE A 420 2.37 13.84 14.87
CA PHE A 420 3.21 14.98 14.50
C PHE A 420 2.45 16.30 14.35
N THR A 421 1.12 16.32 14.53
CA THR A 421 0.28 17.54 14.36
C THR A 421 0.90 18.76 15.00
N LYS A 422 1.26 18.69 16.28
CA LYS A 422 1.84 19.84 17.00
C LYS A 422 3.14 20.33 16.38
N THR A 423 4.03 19.40 16.02
CA THR A 423 5.35 19.74 15.43
C THR A 423 5.18 20.41 14.08
N MET A 424 4.27 19.90 13.24
CA MET A 424 4.06 20.43 11.89
C MET A 424 3.25 21.72 11.87
N MET A 425 2.26 21.89 12.75
CA MET A 425 1.52 23.15 12.82
C MET A 425 2.43 24.29 13.30
N ASN A 426 3.39 24.01 14.19
CA ASN A 426 4.39 25.00 14.60
C ASN A 426 5.26 25.48 13.42
N THR A 427 5.59 24.63 12.43
CA THR A 427 6.34 25.07 11.25
C THR A 427 5.51 25.99 10.34
N LEU A 428 4.18 25.96 10.46
CA LEU A 428 3.24 26.87 9.81
C LEU A 428 2.96 28.14 10.65
N GLY A 429 3.61 28.29 11.81
CA GLY A 429 3.36 29.40 12.74
C GLY A 429 2.05 29.27 13.53
N LEU A 430 1.46 28.08 13.61
CA LEU A 430 0.21 27.81 14.32
C LEU A 430 0.48 26.98 15.57
N ASN A 431 0.11 27.50 16.74
CA ASN A 431 0.21 26.77 17.98
C ASN A 431 -1.17 26.21 18.37
N LEU A 432 -1.31 24.89 18.36
CA LEU A 432 -2.55 24.21 18.74
C LEU A 432 -2.46 23.65 20.17
N SER A 433 -3.58 23.68 20.88
CA SER A 433 -3.74 23.08 22.21
C SER A 433 -3.87 21.55 22.12
N ILE A 434 -2.80 20.92 21.65
CA ILE A 434 -2.66 19.48 21.49
C ILE A 434 -1.60 18.96 22.46
N ASN A 435 -1.98 17.89 23.15
CA ASN A 435 -1.09 17.08 23.96
C ASN A 435 -0.89 15.73 23.27
N LEU A 436 0.34 15.23 23.33
CA LEU A 436 0.71 13.94 22.78
C LEU A 436 0.98 12.97 23.93
N TYR A 437 0.38 11.78 23.84
CA TYR A 437 0.43 10.75 24.87
C TYR A 437 0.99 9.46 24.31
N GLU A 438 1.72 8.71 25.13
CA GLU A 438 2.18 7.35 24.84
C GLU A 438 1.34 6.35 25.66
N LEU A 439 0.43 5.64 25.00
CA LEU A 439 -0.56 4.76 25.63
C LEU A 439 -0.19 3.28 25.45
N PRO A 440 -0.55 2.38 26.39
CA PRO A 440 -0.46 0.94 26.15
C PRO A 440 -1.43 0.51 25.06
N SER A 441 -0.97 -0.30 24.09
CA SER A 441 -1.84 -0.80 23.01
C SER A 441 -2.89 -1.81 23.48
N ALA A 442 -2.51 -2.70 24.39
CA ALA A 442 -3.35 -3.74 24.96
C ALA A 442 -2.68 -4.39 26.17
N ILE A 443 -3.48 -4.84 27.13
CA ILE A 443 -3.00 -5.73 28.20
C ILE A 443 -3.90 -6.96 28.26
N HIS A 444 -3.25 -8.12 28.31
CA HIS A 444 -3.90 -9.42 28.22
C HIS A 444 -3.83 -10.13 29.55
N PHE A 445 -5.00 -10.49 30.05
CA PHE A 445 -5.15 -11.18 31.31
C PHE A 445 -5.59 -12.61 31.06
N ARG A 446 -4.93 -13.58 31.70
CA ARG A 446 -5.34 -14.98 31.59
C ARG A 446 -6.69 -15.16 32.29
N ARG A 447 -7.61 -15.90 31.68
CA ARG A 447 -8.88 -16.29 32.30
C ARG A 447 -8.65 -17.35 33.37
N LEU A 448 -9.38 -17.26 34.47
CA LEU A 448 -9.37 -18.31 35.50
C LEU A 448 -10.05 -19.57 34.97
N GLN A 449 -9.59 -20.75 35.39
CA GLN A 449 -10.19 -22.03 34.93
C GLN A 449 -11.70 -22.12 35.23
N SER A 450 -12.14 -21.56 36.36
CA SER A 450 -13.57 -21.43 36.73
C SER A 450 -14.41 -20.59 35.77
N SER A 451 -13.76 -19.76 34.94
CA SER A 451 -14.38 -18.84 33.98
C SER A 451 -14.18 -19.26 32.52
N SER A 452 -13.58 -20.43 32.27
CA SER A 452 -13.25 -20.92 30.93
C SER A 452 -14.47 -21.08 30.01
N ASN A 453 -15.65 -21.36 30.57
CA ASN A 453 -16.92 -21.48 29.83
C ASN A 453 -17.68 -20.15 29.68
N LEU A 454 -17.18 -19.03 30.21
CA LEU A 454 -17.85 -17.73 30.09
C LEU A 454 -17.53 -17.08 28.74
N THR A 455 -18.55 -16.88 27.93
CA THR A 455 -18.49 -16.04 26.73
C THR A 455 -18.50 -14.58 27.17
N VAL A 456 -17.35 -13.90 27.10
CA VAL A 456 -17.25 -12.48 27.43
C VAL A 456 -17.48 -11.68 26.16
N SER A 457 -18.64 -11.04 26.02
CA SER A 457 -18.91 -10.08 24.95
C SER A 457 -18.01 -8.85 25.09
N THR A 458 -17.86 -8.09 24.01
CA THR A 458 -17.23 -6.76 24.07
C THR A 458 -17.96 -5.87 25.07
N TRP A 459 -17.23 -5.23 25.97
CA TRP A 459 -17.80 -4.34 27.00
C TRP A 459 -16.99 -3.05 27.12
N SER A 460 -17.64 -2.00 27.62
CA SER A 460 -16.99 -0.74 27.96
C SER A 460 -17.51 -0.20 29.29
N PHE A 461 -16.65 0.48 30.03
CA PHE A 461 -16.96 1.08 31.32
C PHE A 461 -16.33 2.46 31.42
N VAL A 462 -17.11 3.45 31.88
CA VAL A 462 -16.62 4.80 32.18
C VAL A 462 -16.68 5.02 33.69
N SER A 463 -15.53 5.29 34.30
CA SER A 463 -15.44 5.58 35.74
C SER A 463 -15.94 6.99 36.05
N ALA A 464 -16.28 7.25 37.32
CA ALA A 464 -16.67 8.57 37.78
C ALA A 464 -15.58 9.65 37.56
N ASN A 465 -14.32 9.23 37.47
CA ASN A 465 -13.18 10.10 37.21
C ASN A 465 -12.95 10.34 35.70
N GLY A 466 -13.82 9.78 34.84
CA GLY A 466 -13.74 9.91 33.39
C GLY A 466 -12.77 8.95 32.71
N ASP A 467 -12.28 7.92 33.40
CA ASP A 467 -11.50 6.86 32.76
C ASP A 467 -12.43 5.94 31.98
N TYR A 468 -11.96 5.45 30.86
CA TYR A 468 -12.65 4.50 30.01
C TYR A 468 -11.86 3.18 29.97
N TYR A 469 -12.54 2.06 30.19
CA TYR A 469 -11.97 0.72 30.08
C TYR A 469 -12.81 -0.08 29.09
N ALA A 470 -12.18 -0.66 28.08
CA ALA A 470 -12.86 -1.56 27.15
C ALA A 470 -12.26 -2.96 27.22
N GLY A 471 -13.13 -3.97 27.24
CA GLY A 471 -12.71 -5.36 27.19
C GLY A 471 -13.19 -6.05 25.93
N PHE A 472 -12.31 -6.91 25.41
CA PHE A 472 -12.47 -7.54 24.13
C PHE A 472 -12.20 -9.06 24.25
N PRO A 473 -13.10 -9.92 23.74
CA PRO A 473 -12.79 -11.34 23.62
C PRO A 473 -11.64 -11.51 22.60
N GLN A 474 -10.57 -12.17 23.01
CA GLN A 474 -9.46 -12.54 22.12
C GLN A 474 -9.36 -14.08 22.05
N ASP A 475 -9.04 -14.61 20.87
CA ASP A 475 -9.04 -16.05 20.50
C ASP A 475 -7.87 -16.88 20.95
N GLN A 476 -6.99 -16.32 21.76
CA GLN A 476 -6.22 -17.23 22.59
C GLN A 476 -7.21 -17.71 23.64
N SER A 477 -7.65 -18.97 23.51
CA SER A 477 -8.73 -19.64 24.25
C SER A 477 -8.78 -19.41 25.77
N ASN A 478 -7.77 -18.77 26.36
CA ASN A 478 -7.65 -18.47 27.78
C ASN A 478 -7.25 -17.02 28.11
N TYR A 479 -7.37 -16.01 27.24
CA TYR A 479 -7.03 -14.62 27.57
C TYR A 479 -8.18 -13.63 27.33
N LEU A 480 -8.17 -12.52 28.08
CA LEU A 480 -9.06 -11.36 27.92
C LEU A 480 -8.19 -10.12 27.70
N ARG A 481 -8.47 -9.38 26.62
CA ARG A 481 -7.81 -8.11 26.34
C ARG A 481 -8.57 -6.99 27.05
N VAL A 482 -7.85 -6.13 27.77
CA VAL A 482 -8.38 -4.90 28.37
C VAL A 482 -7.57 -3.71 27.85
N GLU A 483 -8.27 -2.68 27.38
CA GLU A 483 -7.69 -1.41 26.92
C GLU A 483 -8.09 -0.29 27.88
N PRO A 484 -7.13 0.31 28.62
CA PRO A 484 -7.40 1.47 29.46
C PRO A 484 -7.20 2.79 28.70
N ARG A 485 -8.12 3.73 28.88
CA ARG A 485 -7.98 5.15 28.50
C ARG A 485 -8.27 6.00 29.70
N ILE A 486 -7.23 6.55 30.29
CA ILE A 486 -7.33 7.30 31.54
C ILE A 486 -7.57 8.77 31.25
N ASN A 487 -8.21 9.46 32.19
CA ASN A 487 -8.41 10.90 32.11
C ASN A 487 -7.09 11.64 31.79
N PRO A 488 -7.01 12.43 30.69
CA PRO A 488 -5.77 13.07 30.22
C PRO A 488 -5.09 14.02 31.20
N THR A 489 -5.82 14.55 32.19
CA THR A 489 -5.26 15.44 33.22
C THR A 489 -4.21 14.77 34.11
N THR A 490 -4.17 13.43 34.11
CA THR A 490 -3.23 12.65 34.93
C THR A 490 -2.17 11.91 34.12
N MET A 491 -2.19 12.04 32.78
CA MET A 491 -1.28 11.30 31.90
C MET A 491 0.00 12.09 31.63
N LEU A 492 1.13 11.39 31.55
CA LEU A 492 2.38 11.98 31.07
C LEU A 492 2.27 12.37 29.59
N THR A 493 2.67 13.61 29.29
CA THR A 493 2.75 14.11 27.91
C THR A 493 4.16 13.97 27.38
N ILE A 494 4.27 13.74 26.08
CA ILE A 494 5.53 13.79 25.34
C ILE A 494 5.54 15.01 24.41
N ASN A 495 6.72 15.59 24.21
CA ASN A 495 6.85 16.82 23.42
C ASN A 495 6.87 16.57 21.90
N SER A 496 7.35 15.40 21.49
CA SER A 496 7.45 14.99 20.09
C SER A 496 7.28 13.47 19.98
N PRO A 497 6.72 12.96 18.87
CA PRO A 497 6.71 11.52 18.58
C PRO A 497 8.10 10.88 18.62
N LEU A 498 9.15 11.65 18.32
CA LEU A 498 10.54 11.18 18.37
C LEU A 498 11.04 10.89 19.79
N ASN A 499 10.37 11.41 20.83
CA ASN A 499 10.69 11.16 22.22
C ASN A 499 10.01 9.91 22.80
N ARG A 500 9.39 9.09 21.94
CA ARG A 500 8.70 7.85 22.34
C ARG A 500 9.64 6.88 23.05
N THR A 501 9.17 6.31 24.16
CA THR A 501 9.97 5.42 25.02
C THR A 501 9.70 3.93 24.79
N ASN A 502 8.62 3.59 24.10
CA ASN A 502 8.05 2.24 23.99
C ASN A 502 7.75 1.60 25.35
N LYS A 503 7.41 2.44 26.34
CA LYS A 503 7.03 1.99 27.68
C LYS A 503 5.76 2.73 28.09
N PRO A 504 4.67 2.01 28.41
CA PRO A 504 3.45 2.66 28.84
C PRO A 504 3.65 3.34 30.20
N ASP A 505 2.94 4.45 30.42
CA ASP A 505 2.93 5.16 31.69
C ASP A 505 2.49 4.22 32.83
N GLN A 506 3.34 4.06 33.84
CA GLN A 506 3.09 3.17 34.97
C GLN A 506 1.80 3.53 35.71
N GLN A 507 1.42 4.81 35.77
CA GLN A 507 0.16 5.21 36.39
C GLN A 507 -1.05 4.67 35.64
N ILE A 508 -0.96 4.54 34.31
CA ILE A 508 -2.01 3.94 33.49
C ILE A 508 -2.15 2.45 33.81
N ILE A 509 -1.02 1.77 33.92
CA ILE A 509 -0.97 0.35 34.29
C ILE A 509 -1.58 0.13 35.68
N ASP A 510 -1.15 0.89 36.69
CA ASP A 510 -1.56 0.70 38.07
C ASP A 510 -3.06 0.94 38.27
N ARG A 511 -3.61 1.98 37.63
CA ARG A 511 -5.05 2.29 37.69
C ARG A 511 -5.88 1.24 36.97
N MET A 512 -5.41 0.75 35.82
CA MET A 512 -6.06 -0.36 35.14
C MET A 512 -6.03 -1.63 35.99
N LEU A 513 -4.88 -2.01 36.55
CA LEU A 513 -4.78 -3.19 37.44
C LEU A 513 -5.72 -3.06 38.66
N THR A 514 -5.84 -1.86 39.21
CA THR A 514 -6.79 -1.56 40.29
C THR A 514 -8.23 -1.79 39.86
N TRP A 515 -8.64 -1.19 38.73
CA TRP A 515 -9.99 -1.33 38.21
C TRP A 515 -10.32 -2.79 37.88
N VAL A 516 -9.40 -3.45 37.17
CA VAL A 516 -9.52 -4.84 36.77
C VAL A 516 -9.61 -5.77 37.99
N GLY A 517 -8.80 -5.54 39.03
CA GLY A 517 -8.88 -6.30 40.27
C GLY A 517 -10.19 -6.11 41.04
N GLN A 518 -10.77 -4.91 40.98
CA GLN A 518 -12.05 -4.61 41.62
C GLN A 518 -13.25 -5.22 40.87
N HIS A 519 -13.20 -5.25 39.54
CA HIS A 519 -14.38 -5.55 38.71
C HIS A 519 -14.32 -6.94 38.03
N LEU A 520 -13.13 -7.50 37.83
CA LEU A 520 -12.91 -8.73 37.04
C LEU A 520 -12.09 -9.80 37.78
N SER A 521 -11.81 -9.64 39.08
CA SER A 521 -11.00 -10.60 39.85
C SER A 521 -11.54 -12.03 39.88
N GLN A 522 -12.84 -12.23 39.64
CA GLN A 522 -13.46 -13.55 39.55
C GLN A 522 -13.35 -14.19 38.15
N THR A 523 -12.94 -13.42 37.15
CA THR A 523 -12.87 -13.83 35.74
C THR A 523 -11.43 -13.99 35.26
N ILE A 524 -10.48 -13.23 35.82
CA ILE A 524 -9.12 -13.20 35.31
C ILE A 524 -8.05 -13.30 36.40
N ASP A 525 -6.90 -13.86 36.01
CA ASP A 525 -5.69 -13.98 36.80
C ASP A 525 -4.88 -12.67 36.73
N LEU A 526 -4.70 -12.05 37.89
CA LEU A 526 -3.97 -10.80 38.06
C LEU A 526 -2.46 -10.99 38.26
N THR A 527 -1.99 -12.22 38.45
CA THR A 527 -0.62 -12.49 38.91
C THR A 527 0.42 -12.31 37.81
N ASN A 528 0.05 -12.54 36.55
CA ASN A 528 0.96 -12.47 35.40
C ASN A 528 0.23 -11.94 34.14
N PRO A 529 -0.19 -10.66 34.11
CA PRO A 529 -0.71 -10.06 32.89
C PRO A 529 0.38 -10.03 31.81
N ILE A 530 0.03 -10.43 30.59
CA ILE A 530 0.88 -10.22 29.42
C ILE A 530 0.64 -8.79 28.96
N MET A 531 1.61 -7.92 29.21
CA MET A 531 1.58 -6.57 28.68
C MET A 531 2.14 -6.59 27.26
N SER A 532 1.39 -6.05 26.31
CA SER A 532 1.98 -5.74 25.02
C SER A 532 3.12 -4.74 25.25
N THR A 533 4.32 -5.05 24.75
CA THR A 533 5.43 -4.10 24.73
C THR A 533 5.20 -2.96 23.74
N ASP A 534 4.15 -3.07 22.91
CA ASP A 534 3.79 -2.06 21.94
C ASP A 534 2.98 -0.95 22.61
N THR A 535 3.49 0.26 22.52
CA THR A 535 2.73 1.48 22.85
C THR A 535 2.07 2.07 21.60
N THR A 536 1.18 3.03 21.77
CA THR A 536 0.58 3.81 20.68
C THR A 536 0.71 5.29 21.01
N LEU A 537 0.97 6.11 20.01
CA LEU A 537 0.97 7.56 20.16
C LEU A 537 -0.44 8.09 19.88
N ASP A 538 -0.97 8.92 20.78
CA ASP A 538 -2.28 9.53 20.62
C ASP A 538 -2.19 11.05 20.86
N SER A 539 -2.56 11.83 19.85
CA SER A 539 -2.63 13.28 19.92
C SER A 539 -4.05 13.71 20.22
N MET A 540 -4.26 14.39 21.35
CA MET A 540 -5.58 14.84 21.78
C MET A 540 -5.61 16.35 21.94
N LEU A 541 -6.68 16.98 21.44
CA LEU A 541 -7.04 18.35 21.76
C LEU A 541 -7.44 18.45 23.24
N SER A 542 -7.25 19.62 23.85
CA SER A 542 -7.65 19.86 25.24
C SER A 542 -9.14 19.65 25.53
N ASP A 543 -10.00 19.84 24.51
CA ASP A 543 -11.45 19.59 24.58
C ASP A 543 -11.84 18.14 24.22
N ARG A 544 -10.85 17.30 23.86
CA ARG A 544 -11.03 15.92 23.36
C ARG A 544 -11.82 15.82 22.05
N GLY A 545 -11.96 16.92 21.31
CA GLY A 545 -12.61 16.94 19.99
C GLY A 545 -11.68 16.53 18.84
N PHE A 546 -12.13 16.81 17.63
CA PHE A 546 -11.33 16.70 16.39
C PHE A 546 -11.45 18.00 15.61
N ILE A 547 -10.44 18.31 14.79
CA ILE A 547 -10.50 19.34 13.77
C ILE A 547 -10.60 18.67 12.41
N LEU A 548 -11.57 19.10 11.60
CA LEU A 548 -11.74 18.79 10.18
C LEU A 548 -12.16 20.09 9.49
N ASP A 549 -11.23 21.03 9.38
CA ASP A 549 -11.55 22.41 8.98
C ASP A 549 -10.38 23.08 8.27
N TYR A 550 -10.66 24.18 7.60
CA TYR A 550 -9.67 25.04 7.00
C TYR A 550 -8.88 25.82 8.03
N ILE A 551 -7.61 26.04 7.75
CA ILE A 551 -6.81 27.00 8.49
C ILE A 551 -7.04 28.40 7.92
N PRO A 552 -7.57 29.36 8.71
CA PRO A 552 -7.97 30.68 8.21
C PRO A 552 -6.85 31.47 7.54
N SER A 553 -5.60 31.33 8.00
CA SER A 553 -4.43 32.04 7.47
C SER A 553 -4.00 31.59 6.07
N PHE A 554 -4.61 30.54 5.52
CA PHE A 554 -4.28 29.96 4.21
C PHE A 554 -5.43 30.07 3.21
N GLU A 555 -6.36 31.02 3.37
CA GLU A 555 -7.37 31.38 2.36
C GLU A 555 -8.11 30.18 1.73
N GLN A 556 -8.54 29.21 2.55
CA GLN A 556 -9.22 27.99 2.11
C GLN A 556 -8.39 27.07 1.18
N LYS A 557 -7.06 27.13 1.29
CA LYS A 557 -6.13 26.23 0.59
C LYS A 557 -5.59 25.12 1.46
N LEU A 558 -5.67 25.25 2.79
CA LEU A 558 -5.17 24.24 3.72
C LEU A 558 -6.28 23.75 4.64
N VAL A 559 -6.61 22.46 4.54
CA VAL A 559 -7.49 21.74 5.47
C VAL A 559 -6.62 20.99 6.47
N LEU A 560 -6.91 21.13 7.76
CA LEU A 560 -6.32 20.33 8.82
C LEU A 560 -7.32 19.27 9.28
N GLY A 561 -6.88 18.01 9.26
CA GLY A 561 -7.54 16.93 9.97
C GLY A 561 -6.67 16.47 11.14
N THR A 562 -7.19 16.50 12.36
CA THR A 562 -6.53 15.85 13.50
C THR A 562 -7.02 14.43 13.61
N ASP A 563 -6.15 13.46 13.38
CA ASP A 563 -6.39 12.04 13.55
C ASP A 563 -5.91 11.59 14.94
N SER A 564 -6.84 11.51 15.88
CA SER A 564 -6.65 10.67 17.08
C SER A 564 -7.09 9.24 16.77
N TRP A 565 -6.80 8.29 17.67
CA TRP A 565 -7.16 6.87 17.48
C TRP A 565 -8.66 6.65 17.18
N SER A 566 -9.51 7.51 17.73
CA SER A 566 -10.95 7.50 17.50
C SER A 566 -11.35 7.82 16.05
N SER A 567 -10.50 8.50 15.27
CA SER A 567 -10.75 8.80 13.86
C SER A 567 -10.68 7.56 12.96
N ILE A 568 -9.92 6.53 13.36
CA ILE A 568 -9.73 5.28 12.60
C ILE A 568 -11.07 4.53 12.42
N GLN A 569 -11.94 4.59 13.42
CA GLN A 569 -13.27 3.96 13.37
C GLN A 569 -14.20 4.64 12.35
N TYR A 570 -13.91 5.88 11.96
CA TYR A 570 -14.75 6.71 11.10
C TYR A 570 -14.03 7.12 9.81
N ILE A 571 -12.97 6.39 9.40
CA ILE A 571 -12.18 6.68 8.19
C ILE A 571 -13.06 6.95 6.97
N PRO A 572 -14.08 6.12 6.62
CA PRO A 572 -14.90 6.38 5.45
C PRO A 572 -15.63 7.73 5.49
N ALA A 573 -16.20 8.08 6.65
CA ALA A 573 -16.95 9.32 6.83
C ALA A 573 -16.03 10.55 6.84
N PHE A 574 -14.93 10.49 7.58
CA PHE A 574 -13.97 11.60 7.64
C PHE A 574 -13.27 11.81 6.30
N ALA A 575 -12.93 10.74 5.59
CA ALA A 575 -12.37 10.83 4.24
C ALA A 575 -13.34 11.50 3.25
N GLU A 576 -14.63 11.19 3.35
CA GLU A 576 -15.68 11.82 2.54
C GLU A 576 -15.80 13.32 2.87
N ILE A 577 -15.82 13.70 4.15
CA ILE A 577 -15.88 15.11 4.60
C ILE A 577 -14.66 15.90 4.12
N LEU A 578 -13.44 15.36 4.28
CA LEU A 578 -12.20 16.01 3.87
C LEU A 578 -12.15 16.23 2.34
N ALA A 579 -12.51 15.20 1.57
CA ALA A 579 -12.57 15.28 0.11
C ALA A 579 -13.55 16.38 -0.33
N ARG A 580 -14.70 16.42 0.33
CA ARG A 580 -15.76 17.39 0.11
C ARG A 580 -15.35 18.81 0.44
N LEU A 581 -14.77 19.06 1.62
CA LEU A 581 -14.27 20.37 2.02
C LEU A 581 -13.36 20.95 0.94
N ILE A 582 -12.42 20.16 0.45
CA ILE A 582 -11.49 20.54 -0.63
C ILE A 582 -12.24 20.87 -1.93
N LEU A 583 -13.21 20.06 -2.35
CA LEU A 583 -13.93 20.27 -3.60
C LEU A 583 -14.89 21.46 -3.57
N THR A 584 -15.41 21.86 -2.40
CA THR A 584 -16.40 22.95 -2.27
C THR A 584 -15.81 24.28 -1.82
N ASN A 585 -14.48 24.42 -1.79
CA ASN A 585 -13.80 25.61 -1.27
C ASN A 585 -14.32 26.01 0.13
N GLY A 586 -14.52 25.03 1.01
CA GLY A 586 -14.91 25.33 2.40
C GLY A 586 -16.32 25.85 2.60
N SER A 587 -17.20 25.70 1.62
CA SER A 587 -18.64 25.79 1.88
C SER A 587 -19.04 24.70 2.87
N SER A 588 -19.28 25.10 4.12
CA SER A 588 -19.77 24.25 5.21
C SER A 588 -21.30 24.11 5.22
N THR A 589 -22.00 24.80 4.30
CA THR A 589 -23.45 24.71 4.14
C THR A 589 -23.82 23.49 3.30
N TRP A 590 -23.64 22.31 3.88
CA TRP A 590 -24.17 21.08 3.31
C TRP A 590 -25.65 20.94 3.71
N SER A 591 -26.50 20.56 2.76
CA SER A 591 -27.91 20.26 3.04
C SER A 591 -28.14 18.80 3.45
N ASP A 592 -27.06 18.04 3.70
CA ASP A 592 -27.07 16.62 4.06
C ASP A 592 -26.59 16.37 5.50
N ASP A 593 -26.52 15.09 5.90
CA ASP A 593 -26.34 14.65 7.28
C ASP A 593 -25.12 15.25 8.00
N TYR A 594 -24.05 15.62 7.26
CA TYR A 594 -22.81 16.13 7.86
C TYR A 594 -22.78 17.65 8.09
N GLY A 595 -23.62 18.43 7.39
CA GLY A 595 -23.61 19.89 7.49
C GLY A 595 -23.95 20.41 8.89
N SER A 596 -24.79 19.68 9.61
CA SER A 596 -25.22 20.02 10.98
C SER A 596 -24.11 19.88 12.02
N ILE A 597 -23.12 18.99 11.80
CA ILE A 597 -22.09 18.65 12.79
C ILE A 597 -20.72 19.23 12.44
N ILE A 598 -20.53 19.82 11.26
CA ILE A 598 -19.21 20.31 10.83
C ILE A 598 -18.67 21.45 11.71
N GLN A 599 -19.56 22.21 12.35
CA GLN A 599 -19.18 23.25 13.32
C GLN A 599 -18.49 22.68 14.56
N ASP A 600 -18.83 21.46 14.97
CA ASP A 600 -18.20 20.78 16.12
C ASP A 600 -16.75 20.36 15.83
N PHE A 601 -16.39 20.30 14.54
CA PHE A 601 -15.05 20.01 14.05
C PHE A 601 -14.27 21.26 13.63
N SER A 602 -14.78 22.46 13.89
CA SER A 602 -14.11 23.70 13.46
C SER A 602 -12.82 23.96 14.24
N VAL A 603 -11.83 24.54 13.56
CA VAL A 603 -10.61 25.03 14.21
C VAL A 603 -10.88 26.25 15.10
N ASN A 604 -11.98 26.97 14.87
CA ASN A 604 -12.33 28.22 15.56
C ASN A 604 -13.00 28.01 16.93
N ILE A 605 -13.19 26.77 17.37
CA ILE A 605 -13.68 26.49 18.72
C ILE A 605 -12.66 27.02 19.75
N ASN A 606 -13.16 27.78 20.72
CA ASN A 606 -12.33 28.48 21.69
C ASN A 606 -11.41 27.52 22.46
N GLY A 607 -10.13 27.88 22.57
CA GLY A 607 -9.11 27.06 23.22
C GLY A 607 -8.38 26.04 22.32
N ARG A 608 -8.77 25.89 21.04
CA ARG A 608 -8.04 25.01 20.10
C ARG A 608 -6.79 25.67 19.50
N ILE A 609 -6.86 26.94 19.11
CA ILE A 609 -5.70 27.76 18.72
C ILE A 609 -5.21 28.53 19.95
N ILE A 610 -3.93 28.40 20.26
CA ILE A 610 -3.24 29.16 21.31
C ILE A 610 -2.60 30.37 20.64
N GLN A 611 -3.14 31.57 20.85
CA GLN A 611 -2.43 32.79 20.45
C GLN A 611 -1.20 33.00 21.33
N PRO A 612 -0.07 33.50 20.80
CA PRO A 612 1.07 33.88 21.63
C PRO A 612 0.63 34.94 22.65
N GLU A 613 0.78 34.65 23.95
CA GLU A 613 0.27 35.53 25.01
C GLU A 613 0.87 36.95 24.95
N PRO A 614 0.04 38.01 25.01
CA PRO A 614 0.39 39.22 25.73
C PRO A 614 0.32 38.95 27.24
N THR A 615 1.25 39.53 27.99
CA THR A 615 1.47 39.39 29.44
C THR A 615 0.17 39.35 30.27
N PRO A 616 0.07 38.48 31.31
CA PRO A 616 -1.22 38.09 31.86
C PRO A 616 -1.87 39.18 32.72
N GLN A 617 -3.19 39.34 32.57
CA GLN A 617 -4.06 39.88 33.62
C GLN A 617 -4.97 38.78 34.17
N PRO A 618 -5.28 38.80 35.49
CA PRO A 618 -5.87 37.67 36.16
C PRO A 618 -7.40 37.60 36.08
N ASN A 619 -7.87 36.36 36.05
CA ASN A 619 -9.17 35.84 36.49
C ASN A 619 -10.39 36.00 35.57
N GLY A 620 -10.78 34.88 34.96
CA GLY A 620 -12.13 34.59 34.47
C GLY A 620 -12.41 33.10 34.59
N VAL A 621 -13.51 32.77 35.28
CA VAL A 621 -13.93 31.43 35.73
C VAL A 621 -14.15 30.45 34.57
N ALA A 622 -13.56 29.25 34.66
CA ALA A 622 -13.80 28.14 33.73
C ALA A 622 -15.23 27.57 33.91
N ASN A 623 -15.99 27.55 32.82
CA ASN A 623 -17.34 27.00 32.77
C ASN A 623 -17.27 25.53 32.32
N THR A 624 -17.69 24.61 33.18
CA THR A 624 -17.76 23.18 32.92
C THR A 624 -19.02 22.83 32.13
N LYS A 625 -18.89 22.54 30.83
CA LYS A 625 -19.91 21.82 30.06
C LYS A 625 -19.29 20.83 29.09
N ASN A 626 -19.94 19.66 29.03
CA ASN A 626 -20.01 18.67 27.96
C ASN A 626 -19.13 17.41 28.02
N ASN A 627 -19.68 16.39 28.69
CA ASN A 627 -19.45 14.95 28.48
C ASN A 627 -20.17 14.41 27.22
N THR A 628 -20.47 15.25 26.23
CA THR A 628 -21.36 14.89 25.11
C THR A 628 -20.64 14.09 24.02
N ALA A 629 -19.32 14.25 23.85
CA ALA A 629 -18.53 13.55 22.82
C ALA A 629 -18.44 12.02 23.04
N LEU A 630 -18.40 11.57 24.29
CA LEU A 630 -18.29 10.14 24.63
C LEU A 630 -19.62 9.39 24.46
N ILE A 631 -20.75 10.08 24.67
CA ILE A 631 -22.11 9.52 24.51
C ILE A 631 -22.50 9.47 23.02
N PHE A 632 -22.05 10.45 22.23
CA PHE A 632 -22.22 10.43 20.77
C PHE A 632 -21.45 9.30 20.08
N SER A 633 -20.24 8.96 20.55
CA SER A 633 -19.47 7.84 19.96
C SER A 633 -20.13 6.48 20.18
N VAL A 634 -20.87 6.29 21.28
CA VAL A 634 -21.56 5.04 21.61
C VAL A 634 -22.85 4.87 20.80
N LEU A 635 -23.63 5.93 20.60
CA LEU A 635 -24.89 5.87 19.85
C LEU A 635 -24.68 5.69 18.34
N LEU A 636 -23.62 6.26 17.76
CA LEU A 636 -23.31 6.09 16.34
C LEU A 636 -22.76 4.68 16.02
N SER A 637 -22.03 4.09 16.97
CA SER A 637 -21.51 2.71 16.87
C SER A 637 -22.63 1.67 16.77
N ILE A 638 -23.75 1.90 17.47
CA ILE A 638 -24.91 1.00 17.44
C ILE A 638 -25.72 1.14 16.14
N TYR A 639 -25.78 2.35 15.56
CA TYR A 639 -26.49 2.58 14.30
C TYR A 639 -25.77 1.95 13.09
N PHE A 640 -24.43 1.96 13.08
CA PHE A 640 -23.62 1.40 11.99
C PHE A 640 -23.56 -0.14 11.99
N LEU A 641 -23.60 -0.79 13.16
CA LEU A 641 -23.71 -2.25 13.26
C LEU A 641 -25.00 -2.83 12.63
N LEU A 642 -26.02 -1.98 12.42
CA LEU A 642 -27.30 -2.37 11.82
C LEU A 642 -27.41 -2.02 10.33
N SER A 643 -26.40 -1.41 9.71
CA SER A 643 -26.48 -0.88 8.34
C SER A 643 -25.38 -1.36 7.38
N VAL A 644 -24.56 -2.34 7.79
CA VAL A 644 -23.63 -3.05 6.89
C VAL A 644 -24.26 -4.39 6.46
N ASP A 645 -25.18 -4.31 5.51
CA ASP A 645 -25.49 -5.41 4.59
C ASP A 645 -25.06 -4.93 3.19
N VAL A 646 -23.88 -5.35 2.73
CA VAL A 646 -23.45 -5.36 1.31
C VAL A 646 -22.60 -6.60 1.06
#